data_AF-A0A137SKY5-F1
#
_entry.id   AF-A0A137SKY5-F1
#
_cell.length_a   1.000
_cell.length_b   1.000
_cell.length_c   1.000
_cell.angle_alpha   90.00
_cell.angle_beta   90.00
_cell.angle_gamma   90.00
#
_symmetry.space_group_name_H-M   'P 1'
#
loop_
_entity.id
_entity.type
_entity.pdbx_description
1 polymer ?
#
loop_
_entity_poly.entity_id
_entity_poly.type
_entity_poly.pdbx_seq_one_letter_code
_entity_poly.pdbx_strand_id
1 'polypeptide(L)'
;MGKFEDANSVAQAQAKEVWKLLEYIRGASPISDYRSLAYALLFIRYMQDKCGTHFNSPRYYSFDIIRNHIDELSQSCVNLELFSVDEGRYISQYIEDILLKNNNIDEDYIRLAIRSDLLNKNSSVARATLSELDILFSENESKSGSEFYTPQDVSSLVTALGLSYEPKSICDPFAGGGNTAFSFHEALNGCVRIDTQEINRNVHFQIVVNRIIRGIKGSDFVGDSLTKPEFSNNQYDLITSFPPFGLKIRKLARQHIIDSSNSPWLGLTYNLPESRSDWFVCLSMFSALKKQGKLIIGMSLGAFTRTGAEAFIRERLVNEGVIDKVILLPKSIHFSTSISTVLLVLDANTSHREKGIRFVDASLFYEPRRGRNVLSPDNIKKILESCHRDGRFSITATSDDIAKNDFNLDPSLYVEKTIKVSLVQLTNFRGYTDFTIPLHESLTVIVGENGAGKTSILEAIACGLGPFLTAMPDAKGKLIRKSDIHVGANGVADSARISIDTASSLSWDLATKGSDRNTLAKIGTLALSDYAKQIVDSDEQYPLIAYYGTNRALSTQSGKVSINPFEEVLRGEGYDSALDAKINYGILKNWFSKIEVDELKLRDEKKNHKLTHPAKKLITKAVKQIVDRVNDVTFDKGSNDVVVVWKNEQNKFISLSLEQLSEGYRNMVALTIDLVRRAYLLNPDMPKPLSVFGVVLIDEIELHLHPRWQQKVLSELTGLFPNIQFVVTTHSPQVLTTVKGECIRVVSSSSRVAEAVTSPYGGENSRVMQQILHVNPRPETEVSEKLKEYFFLIELGKGEEEAAIRLREELSLLTGGTEPMLVEADLAIKRVNWMKSRKSQ
;
A
#
# COMPACT_ATOMS: atom_id res chain seq x y z
N MET A 1 5.25 -49.31 13.82
CA MET A 1 5.25 -48.46 12.60
C MET A 1 4.27 -49.04 11.61
N GLY A 2 3.04 -48.52 11.58
CA GLY A 2 2.00 -48.98 10.68
C GLY A 2 0.69 -48.23 10.92
N LYS A 3 0.24 -47.50 9.89
CA LYS A 3 -1.11 -46.98 9.66
C LYS A 3 -1.67 -45.92 10.62
N PHE A 4 -1.18 -44.69 10.49
CA PHE A 4 -2.06 -43.53 10.43
C PHE A 4 -1.74 -42.84 9.12
N GLU A 5 -2.50 -43.13 8.06
CA GLU A 5 -2.50 -42.27 6.87
C GLU A 5 -3.01 -40.88 7.30
N ASP A 6 -2.31 -39.84 6.88
CA ASP A 6 -2.68 -38.45 7.12
C ASP A 6 -4.11 -38.21 6.60
N ALA A 7 -5.03 -37.73 7.44
CA ALA A 7 -6.42 -37.49 7.07
C ALA A 7 -6.55 -36.60 5.82
N ASN A 8 -5.59 -35.69 5.62
CA ASN A 8 -5.52 -34.83 4.43
C ASN A 8 -5.15 -35.60 3.16
N SER A 9 -4.26 -36.59 3.23
CA SER A 9 -3.88 -37.37 2.04
C SER A 9 -5.02 -38.27 1.58
N VAL A 10 -5.78 -38.84 2.53
CA VAL A 10 -6.99 -39.62 2.25
C VAL A 10 -8.08 -38.73 1.64
N ALA A 11 -8.30 -37.53 2.19
CA ALA A 11 -9.27 -36.58 1.67
C ALA A 11 -8.95 -36.13 0.23
N GLN A 12 -7.69 -35.82 -0.05
CA GLN A 12 -7.23 -35.48 -1.40
C GLN A 12 -7.40 -36.63 -2.39
N ALA A 13 -7.13 -37.87 -1.96
CA ALA A 13 -7.35 -39.05 -2.79
C ALA A 13 -8.84 -39.24 -3.11
N GLN A 14 -9.72 -39.10 -2.11
CA GLN A 14 -11.18 -39.19 -2.29
C GLN A 14 -11.72 -38.09 -3.20
N ALA A 15 -11.32 -36.82 -2.99
CA ALA A 15 -11.78 -35.71 -3.83
C ALA A 15 -11.35 -35.89 -5.29
N LYS A 16 -10.11 -36.35 -5.54
CA LYS A 16 -9.61 -36.68 -6.89
C LYS A 16 -10.33 -37.88 -7.51
N GLU A 17 -10.70 -38.88 -6.71
CA GLU A 17 -11.49 -40.02 -7.17
C GLU A 17 -12.88 -39.58 -7.62
N VAL A 18 -13.59 -38.81 -6.79
CA VAL A 18 -14.90 -38.22 -7.12
C VAL A 18 -14.76 -37.35 -8.37
N TRP A 19 -13.73 -36.52 -8.47
CA TRP A 19 -13.48 -35.70 -9.65
C TRP A 19 -13.29 -36.53 -10.93
N LYS A 20 -12.49 -37.60 -10.89
CA LYS A 20 -12.29 -38.51 -12.02
C LYS A 20 -13.59 -39.17 -12.47
N LEU A 21 -14.44 -39.55 -11.52
CA LEU A 21 -15.77 -40.08 -11.83
C LEU A 21 -16.58 -39.03 -12.58
N LEU A 22 -16.55 -37.77 -12.17
CA LEU A 22 -17.25 -36.69 -12.90
C LEU A 22 -16.68 -36.49 -14.31
N GLU A 23 -15.36 -36.63 -14.49
CA GLU A 23 -14.72 -36.53 -15.80
C GLU A 23 -15.20 -37.61 -16.80
N TYR A 24 -15.61 -38.77 -16.31
CA TYR A 24 -16.17 -39.83 -17.17
C TYR A 24 -17.51 -39.41 -17.82
N ILE A 25 -18.27 -38.53 -17.17
CA ILE A 25 -19.53 -37.98 -17.70
C ILE A 25 -19.27 -36.70 -18.53
N ARG A 26 -18.02 -36.21 -18.60
CA ARG A 26 -17.66 -34.93 -19.25
C ARG A 26 -18.07 -34.86 -20.71
N GLY A 27 -18.98 -33.92 -21.02
CA GLY A 27 -19.55 -33.70 -22.35
C GLY A 27 -21.02 -34.15 -22.50
N ALA A 28 -21.57 -34.80 -21.47
CA ALA A 28 -22.91 -35.38 -21.48
C ALA A 28 -23.94 -34.61 -20.63
N SER A 29 -23.51 -33.76 -19.69
CA SER A 29 -24.36 -32.87 -18.88
C SER A 29 -23.74 -31.47 -18.70
N PRO A 30 -24.51 -30.43 -18.33
CA PRO A 30 -24.00 -29.11 -17.96
C PRO A 30 -23.10 -29.15 -16.72
N ILE A 31 -22.05 -28.33 -16.67
CA ILE A 31 -21.08 -28.26 -15.56
C ILE A 31 -21.74 -27.99 -14.18
N SER A 32 -22.86 -27.27 -14.12
CA SER A 32 -23.61 -27.00 -12.88
C SER A 32 -24.14 -28.27 -12.19
N ASP A 33 -24.41 -29.33 -12.96
CA ASP A 33 -24.90 -30.60 -12.42
C ASP A 33 -23.77 -31.45 -11.83
N TYR A 34 -22.51 -31.13 -12.16
CA TYR A 34 -21.32 -31.89 -11.72
C TYR A 34 -21.07 -31.67 -10.23
N ARG A 35 -21.26 -30.44 -9.75
CA ARG A 35 -21.06 -30.11 -8.33
C ARG A 35 -22.09 -30.83 -7.46
N SER A 36 -23.36 -30.75 -7.83
CA SER A 36 -24.44 -31.37 -7.07
C SER A 36 -24.34 -32.91 -7.09
N LEU A 37 -23.92 -33.49 -8.22
CA LEU A 37 -23.61 -34.92 -8.31
C LEU A 37 -22.43 -35.31 -7.41
N ALA A 38 -21.34 -34.54 -7.40
CA ALA A 38 -20.20 -34.80 -6.51
C ALA A 38 -20.59 -34.79 -5.04
N TYR A 39 -21.39 -33.80 -4.64
CA TYR A 39 -21.92 -33.67 -3.29
C TYR A 39 -22.86 -34.83 -2.94
N ALA A 40 -23.74 -35.25 -3.85
CA ALA A 40 -24.60 -36.41 -3.65
C ALA A 40 -23.79 -37.70 -3.44
N LEU A 41 -22.79 -37.96 -4.28
CA LEU A 41 -21.91 -39.13 -4.18
C LEU A 41 -21.12 -39.14 -2.86
N LEU A 42 -20.56 -38.00 -2.48
CA LEU A 42 -19.86 -37.87 -1.20
C LEU A 42 -20.81 -38.06 -0.02
N PHE A 43 -22.04 -37.54 -0.10
CA PHE A 43 -23.02 -37.66 0.97
C PHE A 43 -23.53 -39.10 1.13
N ILE A 44 -23.73 -39.84 0.04
CA ILE A 44 -24.03 -41.29 0.10
C ILE A 44 -22.91 -42.02 0.85
N ARG A 45 -21.64 -41.78 0.47
CA ARG A 45 -20.48 -42.38 1.15
C ARG A 45 -20.43 -42.01 2.63
N TYR A 46 -20.77 -40.76 2.97
CA TYR A 46 -20.87 -40.30 4.36
C TYR A 46 -21.97 -41.04 5.14
N MET A 47 -23.18 -41.19 4.57
CA MET A 47 -24.27 -41.93 5.21
C MET A 47 -23.93 -43.40 5.42
N GLN A 48 -23.30 -44.06 4.43
CA GLN A 48 -22.87 -45.45 4.54
C GLN A 48 -21.88 -45.67 5.68
N ASP A 49 -20.92 -44.76 5.85
CA ASP A 49 -19.96 -44.80 6.96
C ASP A 49 -20.67 -44.64 8.32
N LYS A 50 -21.56 -43.65 8.44
CA LYS A 50 -22.28 -43.38 9.69
C LYS A 50 -23.22 -44.49 10.10
N CYS A 51 -23.87 -45.14 9.14
CA CYS A 51 -24.78 -46.26 9.38
C CYS A 51 -24.04 -47.59 9.55
N GLY A 52 -22.74 -47.67 9.22
CA GLY A 52 -21.99 -48.92 9.18
C GLY A 52 -22.50 -49.91 8.12
N THR A 53 -23.30 -49.44 7.17
CA THR A 53 -23.92 -50.24 6.11
C THR A 53 -23.29 -49.88 4.77
N HIS A 54 -22.58 -50.84 4.20
CA HIS A 54 -21.95 -50.66 2.89
C HIS A 54 -22.81 -51.29 1.80
N PHE A 55 -22.93 -50.58 0.68
CA PHE A 55 -23.65 -51.11 -0.48
C PHE A 55 -22.81 -52.19 -1.16
N ASN A 56 -23.12 -53.45 -0.86
CA ASN A 56 -22.51 -54.61 -1.51
C ASN A 56 -23.45 -55.14 -2.60
N SER A 57 -23.18 -54.78 -3.85
CA SER A 57 -24.01 -55.16 -4.99
C SER A 57 -23.34 -56.23 -5.87
N PRO A 58 -24.00 -57.38 -6.14
CA PRO A 58 -23.70 -58.25 -7.29
C PRO A 58 -24.03 -57.55 -8.61
N ARG A 59 -23.44 -58.00 -9.74
CA ARG A 59 -23.45 -57.33 -11.08
C ARG A 59 -24.82 -56.93 -11.71
N TYR A 60 -25.99 -57.13 -11.08
CA TYR A 60 -27.31 -57.09 -11.75
C TYR A 60 -28.46 -56.39 -10.98
N TYR A 61 -28.23 -55.25 -10.32
CA TYR A 61 -29.29 -54.46 -9.66
C TYR A 61 -29.83 -53.27 -10.46
N SER A 62 -31.15 -53.12 -10.50
CA SER A 62 -31.84 -51.98 -11.12
C SER A 62 -31.72 -50.68 -10.32
N PHE A 63 -31.95 -49.53 -10.96
CA PHE A 63 -32.09 -48.22 -10.29
C PHE A 63 -33.03 -48.23 -9.08
N ASP A 64 -34.09 -49.05 -9.09
CA ASP A 64 -35.03 -49.17 -7.96
C ASP A 64 -34.35 -49.68 -6.69
N ILE A 65 -33.34 -50.55 -6.82
CA ILE A 65 -32.58 -51.10 -5.69
C ILE A 65 -31.63 -50.06 -5.11
N ILE A 66 -31.04 -49.23 -5.97
CA ILE A 66 -30.20 -48.10 -5.54
C ILE A 66 -31.05 -47.07 -4.79
N ARG A 67 -32.24 -46.75 -5.29
CA ARG A 67 -33.21 -45.85 -4.62
C ARG A 67 -33.57 -46.38 -3.24
N ASN A 68 -34.04 -47.62 -3.14
CA ASN A 68 -34.41 -48.23 -1.86
C ASN A 68 -33.26 -48.19 -0.86
N HIS A 69 -32.03 -48.42 -1.31
CA HIS A 69 -30.85 -48.34 -0.44
C HIS A 69 -30.57 -46.92 0.07
N ILE A 70 -30.73 -45.89 -0.78
CA ILE A 70 -30.57 -44.49 -0.36
C ILE A 70 -31.61 -44.13 0.69
N ASP A 71 -32.86 -44.59 0.52
CA ASP A 71 -33.92 -44.39 1.50
C ASP A 71 -33.65 -45.10 2.83
N GLU A 72 -33.17 -46.34 2.79
CA GLU A 72 -32.74 -47.07 4.00
C GLU A 72 -31.59 -46.36 4.74
N LEU A 73 -30.61 -45.84 4.01
CA LEU A 73 -29.50 -45.06 4.58
C LEU A 73 -29.99 -43.76 5.21
N SER A 74 -30.86 -43.04 4.53
CA SER A 74 -31.45 -41.79 5.02
C SER A 74 -32.26 -42.04 6.30
N GLN A 75 -33.13 -43.05 6.31
CA GLN A 75 -33.91 -43.42 7.49
C GLN A 75 -33.03 -43.85 8.66
N SER A 76 -31.94 -44.59 8.38
CA SER A 76 -30.97 -44.97 9.40
C SER A 76 -30.25 -43.74 10.00
N CYS A 77 -29.88 -42.76 9.17
CA CYS A 77 -29.28 -41.51 9.64
C CYS A 77 -30.26 -40.66 10.47
N VAL A 78 -31.54 -40.64 10.12
CA VAL A 78 -32.61 -40.01 10.92
C VAL A 78 -32.73 -40.68 12.29
N ASN A 79 -32.67 -42.02 12.34
CA ASN A 79 -32.69 -42.77 13.60
C ASN A 79 -31.43 -42.53 14.46
N LEU A 80 -30.31 -42.18 13.83
CA LEU A 80 -29.07 -41.78 14.50
C LEU A 80 -29.05 -40.29 14.89
N GLU A 81 -30.15 -39.57 14.70
CA GLU A 81 -30.30 -38.13 14.98
C GLU A 81 -29.27 -37.25 14.26
N LEU A 82 -28.77 -37.69 13.09
CA LEU A 82 -27.84 -36.90 12.27
C LEU A 82 -28.53 -35.74 11.55
N PHE A 83 -29.81 -35.92 11.19
CA PHE A 83 -30.68 -34.92 10.60
C PHE A 83 -32.16 -35.30 10.84
N SER A 84 -33.06 -34.34 10.66
CA SER A 84 -34.50 -34.49 10.87
C SER A 84 -35.18 -35.35 9.81
N VAL A 85 -36.39 -35.82 10.10
CA VAL A 85 -37.22 -36.61 9.16
C VAL A 85 -37.47 -35.85 7.84
N ASP A 86 -37.70 -34.55 7.91
CA ASP A 86 -37.98 -33.74 6.72
C ASP A 86 -36.72 -33.50 5.88
N GLU A 87 -35.56 -33.28 6.52
CA GLU A 87 -34.26 -33.23 5.84
C GLU A 87 -33.93 -34.55 5.17
N GLY A 88 -34.16 -35.68 5.85
CA GLY A 88 -33.94 -37.02 5.29
C GLY A 88 -34.79 -37.29 4.05
N ARG A 89 -36.08 -36.92 4.09
CA ARG A 89 -36.98 -37.04 2.94
C ARG A 89 -36.52 -36.16 1.77
N TYR A 90 -36.14 -34.91 2.04
CA TYR A 90 -35.64 -33.99 1.04
C TYR A 90 -34.35 -34.50 0.38
N ILE A 91 -33.39 -34.95 1.17
CA ILE A 91 -32.09 -35.45 0.68
C ILE A 91 -32.29 -36.69 -0.19
N SER A 92 -33.06 -37.68 0.27
CA SER A 92 -33.38 -38.88 -0.50
C SER A 92 -33.95 -38.54 -1.87
N GLN A 93 -35.00 -37.72 -1.89
CA GLN A 93 -35.67 -37.30 -3.12
C GLN A 93 -34.73 -36.54 -4.05
N TYR A 94 -33.90 -35.66 -3.51
CA TYR A 94 -32.99 -34.85 -4.30
C TYR A 94 -31.85 -35.68 -4.92
N ILE A 95 -31.25 -36.59 -4.15
CA ILE A 95 -30.23 -37.52 -4.64
C ILE A 95 -30.82 -38.40 -5.74
N GLU A 96 -32.02 -38.95 -5.53
CA GLU A 96 -32.73 -39.74 -6.54
C GLU A 96 -32.92 -38.93 -7.83
N ASP A 97 -33.45 -37.71 -7.72
CA ASP A 97 -33.68 -36.82 -8.85
C ASP A 97 -32.41 -36.54 -9.66
N ILE A 98 -31.28 -36.27 -8.99
CA ILE A 98 -30.00 -36.03 -9.66
C ILE A 98 -29.51 -37.28 -10.39
N LEU A 99 -29.64 -38.45 -9.77
CA LEU A 99 -29.17 -39.70 -10.35
C LEU A 99 -30.04 -40.11 -11.55
N LEU A 100 -31.36 -39.88 -11.49
CA LEU A 100 -32.31 -40.25 -12.54
C LEU A 100 -32.41 -39.25 -13.70
N LYS A 101 -32.25 -37.94 -13.45
CA LYS A 101 -32.37 -36.92 -14.51
C LYS A 101 -31.18 -36.90 -15.47
N ASN A 102 -30.06 -37.49 -15.09
CA ASN A 102 -28.88 -37.56 -15.94
C ASN A 102 -28.91 -38.85 -16.79
N ASN A 103 -29.44 -38.77 -18.01
CA ASN A 103 -29.54 -39.89 -18.96
C ASN A 103 -28.20 -40.58 -19.31
N ASN A 104 -27.08 -39.99 -18.90
CA ASN A 104 -25.72 -40.48 -19.14
C ASN A 104 -25.08 -41.12 -17.91
N ILE A 105 -25.81 -41.20 -16.80
CA ILE A 105 -25.43 -41.95 -15.59
C ILE A 105 -26.11 -43.32 -15.69
N ASP A 106 -25.33 -44.38 -15.89
CA ASP A 106 -25.84 -45.75 -15.84
C ASP A 106 -25.68 -46.39 -14.45
N GLU A 107 -26.31 -47.55 -14.25
CA GLU A 107 -26.27 -48.27 -12.99
C GLU A 107 -24.84 -48.67 -12.59
N ASP A 108 -23.97 -48.95 -13.56
CA ASP A 108 -22.58 -49.36 -13.31
C ASP A 108 -21.71 -48.18 -12.86
N TYR A 109 -21.96 -46.97 -13.36
CA TYR A 109 -21.34 -45.74 -12.90
C TYR A 109 -21.69 -45.46 -11.44
N ILE A 110 -22.98 -45.52 -11.09
CA ILE A 110 -23.42 -45.27 -9.71
C ILE A 110 -22.83 -46.33 -8.79
N ARG A 111 -22.79 -47.60 -9.22
CA ARG A 111 -22.11 -48.66 -8.47
C ARG A 111 -20.64 -48.34 -8.27
N LEU A 112 -19.89 -47.92 -9.29
CA LEU A 112 -18.47 -47.56 -9.14
C LEU A 112 -18.30 -46.37 -8.19
N ALA A 113 -19.20 -45.39 -8.24
CA ALA A 113 -19.14 -44.21 -7.40
C ALA A 113 -19.48 -44.50 -5.93
N ILE A 114 -20.42 -45.41 -5.67
CA ILE A 114 -20.82 -45.84 -4.32
C ILE A 114 -19.87 -46.92 -3.77
N ARG A 115 -19.22 -47.71 -4.63
CA ARG A 115 -18.31 -48.80 -4.28
C ARG A 115 -16.87 -48.29 -4.24
N SER A 116 -16.35 -48.00 -3.05
CA SER A 116 -14.93 -47.61 -2.92
C SER A 116 -14.30 -48.02 -1.59
N ASP A 117 -13.07 -48.52 -1.71
CA ASP A 117 -12.17 -49.08 -0.70
C ASP A 117 -11.53 -48.04 0.25
N LEU A 118 -11.82 -46.75 0.07
CA LEU A 118 -11.34 -45.65 0.92
C LEU A 118 -12.39 -45.32 1.99
N LEU A 119 -12.60 -46.27 2.90
CA LEU A 119 -13.58 -46.17 3.99
C LEU A 119 -13.29 -44.97 4.90
N ASN A 120 -14.31 -44.12 5.07
CA ASN A 120 -14.25 -42.85 5.76
C ASN A 120 -14.32 -42.98 7.29
N LYS A 121 -13.37 -43.70 7.91
CA LYS A 121 -13.40 -44.03 9.36
C LYS A 121 -13.39 -42.83 10.32
N ASN A 122 -13.33 -41.58 9.82
CA ASN A 122 -13.28 -40.38 10.64
C ASN A 122 -14.04 -39.21 10.01
N SER A 123 -14.94 -38.60 10.78
CA SER A 123 -15.66 -37.37 10.42
C SER A 123 -14.78 -36.20 9.96
N SER A 124 -13.49 -36.19 10.33
CA SER A 124 -12.52 -35.19 9.87
C SER A 124 -12.18 -35.34 8.39
N VAL A 125 -12.17 -36.57 7.86
CA VAL A 125 -11.85 -36.85 6.46
C VAL A 125 -13.01 -36.39 5.56
N ALA A 126 -14.26 -36.66 5.91
CA ALA A 126 -15.43 -36.14 5.17
C ALA A 126 -15.41 -34.61 5.01
N ARG A 127 -15.10 -33.89 6.10
CA ARG A 127 -14.97 -32.42 6.09
C ARG A 127 -13.81 -31.96 5.18
N ALA A 128 -12.64 -32.58 5.31
CA ALA A 128 -11.49 -32.26 4.46
C ALA A 128 -11.76 -32.58 2.97
N THR A 129 -12.48 -33.67 2.67
CA THR A 129 -12.86 -34.04 1.29
C THR A 129 -13.80 -33.00 0.68
N LEU A 130 -14.78 -32.49 1.44
CA LEU A 130 -15.63 -31.37 1.00
C LEU A 130 -14.79 -30.14 0.64
N SER A 131 -13.88 -29.73 1.53
CA SER A 131 -13.01 -28.58 1.27
C SER A 131 -12.15 -28.76 0.02
N GLU A 132 -11.62 -29.96 -0.23
CA GLU A 132 -10.84 -30.23 -1.45
C GLU A 132 -11.71 -30.27 -2.72
N LEU A 133 -12.95 -30.76 -2.65
CA LEU A 133 -13.89 -30.66 -3.77
C LEU A 133 -14.19 -29.20 -4.10
N ASP A 134 -14.43 -28.34 -3.09
CA ASP A 134 -14.68 -26.92 -3.30
C ASP A 134 -13.49 -26.23 -3.98
N ILE A 135 -12.25 -26.57 -3.58
CA ILE A 135 -11.02 -26.10 -4.24
C ILE A 135 -11.00 -26.56 -5.70
N LEU A 136 -11.18 -27.86 -5.97
CA LEU A 136 -11.16 -28.40 -7.34
C LEU A 136 -12.23 -27.76 -8.24
N PHE A 137 -13.45 -27.55 -7.73
CA PHE A 137 -14.48 -26.85 -8.48
C PHE A 137 -14.09 -25.39 -8.74
N SER A 138 -13.61 -24.67 -7.71
CA SER A 138 -13.22 -23.27 -7.85
C SER A 138 -12.08 -23.04 -8.86
N GLU A 139 -11.11 -23.95 -8.94
CA GLU A 139 -10.01 -23.89 -9.93
C GLU A 139 -10.51 -24.09 -11.37
N ASN A 140 -11.56 -24.90 -11.55
CA ASN A 140 -12.08 -25.29 -12.86
C ASN A 140 -13.27 -24.44 -13.35
N GLU A 141 -13.93 -23.71 -12.46
CA GLU A 141 -15.09 -22.85 -12.76
C GLU A 141 -14.78 -21.58 -13.56
N SER A 142 -13.50 -21.21 -13.68
CA SER A 142 -13.04 -20.12 -14.54
C SER A 142 -13.47 -20.23 -16.02
N LYS A 143 -14.10 -21.35 -16.43
CA LYS A 143 -14.61 -21.64 -17.77
C LYS A 143 -16.13 -21.66 -17.92
N SER A 144 -16.94 -21.63 -16.85
CA SER A 144 -18.40 -21.88 -16.92
C SER A 144 -19.30 -20.69 -16.55
N GLY A 145 -18.77 -19.62 -15.93
CA GLY A 145 -19.37 -18.28 -15.97
C GLY A 145 -20.75 -18.04 -15.33
N SER A 146 -21.33 -18.95 -14.54
CA SER A 146 -22.74 -18.80 -14.09
C SER A 146 -23.01 -18.79 -12.58
N GLU A 147 -22.07 -19.16 -11.70
CA GLU A 147 -22.32 -19.22 -10.24
C GLU A 147 -21.39 -18.28 -9.46
N PHE A 148 -21.97 -17.39 -8.64
CA PHE A 148 -21.25 -16.39 -7.85
C PHE A 148 -20.85 -16.98 -6.50
N TYR A 149 -19.70 -17.64 -6.43
CA TYR A 149 -19.15 -18.15 -5.18
C TYR A 149 -18.18 -17.13 -4.56
N THR A 150 -18.32 -16.86 -3.26
CA THR A 150 -17.38 -15.98 -2.54
C THR A 150 -16.04 -16.69 -2.34
N PRO A 151 -14.90 -16.11 -2.78
CA PRO A 151 -13.58 -16.69 -2.56
C PRO A 151 -13.26 -16.93 -1.07
N GLN A 152 -12.46 -17.95 -0.77
CA GLN A 152 -12.11 -18.33 0.60
C GLN A 152 -11.35 -17.23 1.37
N ASP A 153 -10.45 -16.51 0.70
CA ASP A 153 -9.70 -15.38 1.25
C ASP A 153 -10.62 -14.19 1.60
N VAL A 154 -11.65 -13.94 0.79
CA VAL A 154 -12.69 -12.94 1.09
C VAL A 154 -13.55 -13.40 2.26
N SER A 155 -13.98 -14.66 2.26
CA SER A 155 -14.77 -15.26 3.36
C SER A 155 -14.00 -15.20 4.69
N SER A 156 -12.68 -15.43 4.65
CA SER A 156 -11.78 -15.33 5.81
C SER A 156 -11.70 -13.91 6.34
N LEU A 157 -11.59 -12.91 5.46
CA LEU A 157 -11.62 -11.50 5.86
C LEU A 157 -12.95 -11.14 6.55
N VAL A 158 -14.08 -11.54 5.96
CA VAL A 158 -15.41 -11.27 6.52
C VAL A 158 -15.62 -11.96 7.86
N THR A 159 -15.16 -13.21 7.98
CA THR A 159 -15.19 -13.96 9.25
C THR A 159 -14.40 -13.21 10.31
N ALA A 160 -13.14 -12.89 10.03
CA ALA A 160 -12.28 -12.22 10.99
C ALA A 160 -12.80 -10.83 11.40
N LEU A 161 -13.42 -10.09 10.47
CA LEU A 161 -14.09 -8.83 10.76
C LEU A 161 -15.32 -9.04 11.67
N GLY A 162 -16.15 -10.03 11.35
CA GLY A 162 -17.39 -10.32 12.07
C GLY A 162 -17.18 -10.88 13.48
N LEU A 163 -16.08 -11.59 13.73
CA LEU A 163 -15.73 -12.11 15.07
C LEU A 163 -15.61 -11.02 16.12
N SER A 164 -15.19 -9.81 15.72
CA SER A 164 -15.09 -8.65 16.62
C SER A 164 -16.42 -8.21 17.23
N TYR A 165 -17.54 -8.70 16.69
CA TYR A 165 -18.89 -8.40 17.17
C TYR A 165 -19.50 -9.54 18.01
N GLU A 166 -18.73 -10.59 18.29
CA GLU A 166 -19.13 -11.74 19.13
C GLU A 166 -20.54 -12.31 18.83
N PRO A 167 -20.84 -12.63 17.55
CA PRO A 167 -22.20 -13.02 17.16
C PRO A 167 -22.59 -14.41 17.69
N LYS A 168 -23.82 -14.55 18.19
CA LYS A 168 -24.40 -15.85 18.59
C LYS A 168 -25.37 -16.40 17.54
N SER A 169 -25.91 -15.51 16.72
CA SER A 169 -26.85 -15.78 15.63
C SER A 169 -26.41 -15.06 14.37
N ILE A 170 -26.19 -15.83 13.30
CA ILE A 170 -25.75 -15.35 11.99
C ILE A 170 -26.78 -15.74 10.93
N CYS A 171 -27.00 -14.87 9.95
CA CYS A 171 -27.76 -15.22 8.75
C CYS A 171 -27.01 -14.83 7.48
N ASP A 172 -27.12 -15.67 6.44
CA ASP A 172 -26.79 -15.31 5.05
C ASP A 172 -28.03 -15.50 4.16
N PRO A 173 -28.76 -14.42 3.84
CA PRO A 173 -29.94 -14.48 3.00
C PRO A 173 -29.66 -14.73 1.51
N PHE A 174 -28.41 -14.65 1.05
CA PHE A 174 -28.02 -14.97 -0.32
C PHE A 174 -26.82 -15.91 -0.27
N ALA A 175 -27.06 -17.07 0.35
CA ALA A 175 -25.99 -17.89 0.89
C ALA A 175 -25.05 -18.49 -0.15
N GLY A 176 -25.50 -18.68 -1.40
CA GLY A 176 -24.73 -19.47 -2.35
C GLY A 176 -24.35 -20.81 -1.73
N GLY A 177 -23.11 -21.27 -1.86
CA GLY A 177 -22.64 -22.50 -1.23
C GLY A 177 -22.53 -22.48 0.31
N GLY A 178 -22.82 -21.34 0.96
CA GLY A 178 -22.81 -21.18 2.41
C GLY A 178 -21.45 -20.85 3.04
N ASN A 179 -20.39 -20.70 2.25
CA ASN A 179 -19.00 -20.65 2.77
C ASN A 179 -18.74 -19.44 3.65
N THR A 180 -19.30 -18.28 3.28
CA THR A 180 -19.12 -17.03 4.01
C THR A 180 -19.73 -17.11 5.41
N ALA A 181 -20.90 -17.75 5.54
CA ALA A 181 -21.58 -17.92 6.82
C ALA A 181 -20.96 -19.07 7.62
N PHE A 182 -20.73 -20.22 6.99
CA PHE A 182 -20.25 -21.43 7.64
C PHE A 182 -18.80 -21.33 8.13
N SER A 183 -17.97 -20.44 7.58
CA SER A 183 -16.63 -20.17 8.11
C SER A 183 -16.65 -19.66 9.56
N PHE A 184 -17.74 -19.02 10.01
CA PHE A 184 -17.90 -18.62 11.41
C PHE A 184 -18.06 -19.80 12.36
N HIS A 185 -18.60 -20.94 11.90
CA HIS A 185 -18.77 -22.12 12.75
C HIS A 185 -17.43 -22.62 13.29
N GLU A 186 -16.43 -22.72 12.40
CA GLU A 186 -15.07 -23.15 12.75
C GLU A 186 -14.39 -22.10 13.62
N ALA A 187 -14.52 -20.82 13.28
CA ALA A 187 -13.88 -19.73 14.02
C ALA A 187 -14.44 -19.52 15.44
N LEU A 188 -15.71 -19.85 15.68
CA LEU A 188 -16.38 -19.74 16.98
C LEU A 188 -16.50 -21.08 17.73
N ASN A 189 -15.73 -22.10 17.34
CA ASN A 189 -15.73 -23.43 17.96
C ASN A 189 -17.14 -24.04 18.09
N GLY A 190 -17.99 -23.85 17.06
CA GLY A 190 -19.35 -24.39 17.00
C GLY A 190 -20.39 -23.69 17.90
N CYS A 191 -20.03 -22.60 18.59
CA CYS A 191 -20.91 -21.88 19.52
C CYS A 191 -21.78 -20.80 18.83
N VAL A 192 -22.29 -21.09 17.62
CA VAL A 192 -23.06 -20.13 16.82
C VAL A 192 -24.21 -20.84 16.08
N ARG A 193 -25.37 -20.19 16.02
CA ARG A 193 -26.48 -20.60 15.14
C ARG A 193 -26.39 -19.84 13.82
N ILE A 194 -26.42 -20.55 12.71
CA ILE A 194 -26.29 -19.98 11.36
C ILE A 194 -27.51 -20.37 10.54
N ASP A 195 -28.29 -19.39 10.08
CA ASP A 195 -29.41 -19.61 9.17
C ASP A 195 -29.04 -19.15 7.75
N THR A 196 -29.56 -19.81 6.71
CA THR A 196 -29.26 -19.48 5.32
C THR A 196 -30.52 -19.47 4.46
N GLN A 197 -30.50 -18.71 3.36
CA GLN A 197 -31.54 -18.78 2.33
C GLN A 197 -30.92 -18.77 0.94
N GLU A 198 -31.42 -19.64 0.05
CA GLU A 198 -30.95 -19.77 -1.32
C GLU A 198 -32.11 -20.09 -2.28
N ILE A 199 -32.13 -19.41 -3.43
CA ILE A 199 -33.17 -19.57 -4.45
C ILE A 199 -32.89 -20.78 -5.36
N ASN A 200 -31.61 -21.07 -5.62
CA ASN A 200 -31.18 -22.19 -6.44
C ASN A 200 -31.21 -23.49 -5.62
N ARG A 201 -32.13 -24.41 -5.99
CA ARG A 201 -32.31 -25.70 -5.32
C ARG A 201 -31.05 -26.58 -5.32
N ASN A 202 -30.21 -26.47 -6.35
CA ASN A 202 -28.98 -27.26 -6.44
C ASN A 202 -27.93 -26.78 -5.44
N VAL A 203 -27.82 -25.46 -5.32
CA VAL A 203 -26.91 -24.84 -4.35
C VAL A 203 -27.44 -25.03 -2.93
N HIS A 204 -28.76 -24.94 -2.72
CA HIS A 204 -29.38 -25.25 -1.43
C HIS A 204 -29.06 -26.67 -0.95
N PHE A 205 -29.12 -27.68 -1.83
CA PHE A 205 -28.73 -29.04 -1.44
C PHE A 205 -27.28 -29.11 -0.95
N GLN A 206 -26.36 -28.37 -1.59
CA GLN A 206 -24.96 -28.30 -1.16
C GLN A 206 -24.84 -27.67 0.23
N ILE A 207 -25.62 -26.63 0.53
CA ILE A 207 -25.68 -26.02 1.87
C ILE A 207 -26.11 -27.05 2.92
N VAL A 208 -27.19 -27.79 2.66
CA VAL A 208 -27.72 -28.81 3.59
C VAL A 208 -26.68 -29.90 3.84
N VAL A 209 -26.04 -30.41 2.79
CA VAL A 209 -24.95 -31.41 2.90
C VAL A 209 -23.78 -30.86 3.71
N ASN A 210 -23.33 -29.65 3.42
CA ASN A 210 -22.24 -28.98 4.15
C ASN A 210 -22.57 -28.82 5.63
N ARG A 211 -23.80 -28.37 5.94
CA ARG A 211 -24.29 -28.20 7.31
C ARG A 211 -24.23 -29.51 8.09
N ILE A 212 -24.76 -30.59 7.52
CA ILE A 212 -24.85 -31.89 8.19
C ILE A 212 -23.44 -32.46 8.42
N ILE A 213 -22.57 -32.47 7.40
CA ILE A 213 -21.22 -33.02 7.53
C ILE A 213 -20.38 -32.21 8.54
N ARG A 214 -20.59 -30.89 8.61
CA ARG A 214 -19.87 -30.01 9.55
C ARG A 214 -20.52 -29.91 10.93
N GLY A 215 -21.77 -30.35 11.10
CA GLY A 215 -22.52 -30.28 12.37
C GLY A 215 -22.96 -28.86 12.75
N ILE A 216 -23.34 -28.03 11.76
CA ILE A 216 -23.68 -26.63 11.97
C ILE A 216 -25.14 -26.46 12.40
N LYS A 217 -25.40 -25.81 13.53
CA LYS A 217 -26.77 -25.55 14.01
C LYS A 217 -27.43 -24.41 13.24
N GLY A 218 -28.72 -24.56 12.93
CA GLY A 218 -29.54 -23.52 12.28
C GLY A 218 -30.50 -24.10 11.25
N SER A 219 -31.00 -23.26 10.35
CA SER A 219 -32.01 -23.61 9.36
C SER A 219 -31.62 -23.12 7.97
N ASP A 220 -31.87 -23.94 6.95
CA ASP A 220 -31.63 -23.62 5.54
C ASP A 220 -32.98 -23.49 4.82
N PHE A 221 -33.23 -22.32 4.24
CA PHE A 221 -34.49 -22.00 3.57
C PHE A 221 -34.32 -22.02 2.03
N VAL A 222 -35.29 -22.59 1.33
CA VAL A 222 -35.36 -22.54 -0.14
C VAL A 222 -36.32 -21.43 -0.57
N GLY A 223 -35.84 -20.47 -1.35
CA GLY A 223 -36.71 -19.48 -1.99
C GLY A 223 -36.05 -18.13 -2.25
N ASP A 224 -36.78 -17.25 -2.92
CA ASP A 224 -36.35 -15.89 -3.21
C ASP A 224 -36.38 -15.01 -1.95
N SER A 225 -35.21 -14.59 -1.50
CA SER A 225 -34.99 -13.79 -0.30
C SER A 225 -35.57 -12.36 -0.36
N LEU A 226 -36.03 -11.91 -1.53
CA LEU A 226 -36.68 -10.60 -1.66
C LEU A 226 -38.21 -10.72 -1.60
N THR A 227 -38.78 -11.69 -2.32
CA THR A 227 -40.24 -11.85 -2.39
C THR A 227 -40.79 -12.70 -1.26
N LYS A 228 -40.00 -13.63 -0.71
CA LYS A 228 -40.36 -14.48 0.43
C LYS A 228 -39.17 -14.57 1.41
N PRO A 229 -38.88 -13.50 2.17
CA PRO A 229 -37.75 -13.44 3.09
C PRO A 229 -38.02 -14.25 4.36
N GLU A 230 -37.84 -15.57 4.34
CA GLU A 230 -38.06 -16.43 5.51
C GLU A 230 -37.17 -16.02 6.69
N PHE A 231 -35.96 -15.52 6.40
CA PHE A 231 -35.04 -14.99 7.41
C PHE A 231 -35.62 -13.81 8.20
N SER A 232 -36.56 -13.04 7.64
CA SER A 232 -37.16 -11.87 8.30
C SER A 232 -38.04 -12.22 9.51
N ASN A 233 -38.41 -13.48 9.66
CA ASN A 233 -39.15 -13.99 10.83
C ASN A 233 -38.28 -14.06 12.09
N ASN A 234 -36.95 -13.95 11.96
CA ASN A 234 -35.97 -14.02 13.04
C ASN A 234 -35.21 -12.69 13.19
N GLN A 235 -34.49 -12.53 14.29
CA GLN A 235 -33.54 -11.44 14.49
C GLN A 235 -32.14 -11.96 14.75
N TYR A 236 -31.15 -11.39 14.07
CA TYR A 236 -29.75 -11.85 14.11
C TYR A 236 -28.80 -10.84 14.74
N ASP A 237 -27.73 -11.35 15.35
CA ASP A 237 -26.61 -10.51 15.84
C ASP A 237 -25.74 -10.05 14.67
N LEU A 238 -25.59 -10.89 13.64
CA LEU A 238 -24.83 -10.58 12.44
C LEU A 238 -25.57 -11.11 11.21
N ILE A 239 -25.71 -10.26 10.19
CA ILE A 239 -26.04 -10.72 8.85
C ILE A 239 -24.78 -10.53 8.00
N THR A 240 -24.40 -11.54 7.24
CA THR A 240 -23.25 -11.48 6.34
C THR A 240 -23.63 -12.06 5.00
N SER A 241 -23.38 -11.33 3.91
CA SER A 241 -23.80 -11.80 2.58
C SER A 241 -23.07 -11.12 1.42
N PHE A 242 -22.95 -11.85 0.30
CA PHE A 242 -22.47 -11.33 -0.98
C PHE A 242 -23.57 -11.52 -2.04
N PRO A 243 -24.63 -10.70 -2.01
CA PRO A 243 -25.71 -10.83 -2.98
C PRO A 243 -25.20 -10.61 -4.41
N PRO A 244 -25.90 -11.15 -5.43
CA PRO A 244 -25.50 -10.97 -6.81
C PRO A 244 -25.41 -9.48 -7.20
N PHE A 245 -24.29 -9.07 -7.79
CA PHE A 245 -24.05 -7.68 -8.15
C PHE A 245 -24.94 -7.25 -9.32
N GLY A 246 -25.58 -6.08 -9.20
CA GLY A 246 -26.35 -5.48 -10.30
C GLY A 246 -27.64 -6.22 -10.67
N LEU A 247 -28.28 -6.90 -9.72
CA LEU A 247 -29.60 -7.52 -9.91
C LEU A 247 -30.60 -6.53 -10.52
N LYS A 248 -31.36 -6.97 -11.52
CA LYS A 248 -32.46 -6.17 -12.09
C LYS A 248 -33.75 -6.53 -11.37
N ILE A 249 -34.35 -5.57 -10.69
CA ILE A 249 -35.61 -5.76 -9.96
C ILE A 249 -36.66 -4.84 -10.57
N ARG A 250 -37.76 -5.44 -11.06
CA ARG A 250 -38.88 -4.70 -11.67
C ARG A 250 -39.50 -3.74 -10.66
N LYS A 251 -39.85 -2.53 -11.10
CA LYS A 251 -40.37 -1.46 -10.24
C LYS A 251 -41.60 -1.87 -9.45
N LEU A 252 -42.56 -2.56 -10.09
CA LEU A 252 -43.79 -3.03 -9.43
C LEU A 252 -43.51 -4.04 -8.32
N ALA A 253 -42.61 -5.00 -8.56
CA ALA A 253 -42.21 -5.98 -7.55
C ALA A 253 -41.52 -5.29 -6.37
N ARG A 254 -40.65 -4.32 -6.65
CA ARG A 254 -39.98 -3.51 -5.63
C ARG A 254 -40.98 -2.73 -4.76
N GLN A 255 -41.94 -2.05 -5.37
CA GLN A 255 -42.98 -1.30 -4.65
C GLN A 255 -43.77 -2.22 -3.72
N HIS A 256 -44.24 -3.36 -4.23
CA HIS A 256 -44.96 -4.33 -3.40
C HIS A 256 -44.13 -4.82 -2.20
N ILE A 257 -42.82 -5.09 -2.39
CA ILE A 257 -41.93 -5.50 -1.30
C ILE A 257 -41.75 -4.37 -0.27
N ILE A 258 -41.55 -3.12 -0.73
CA ILE A 258 -41.43 -1.96 0.16
C ILE A 258 -42.70 -1.82 1.01
N ASP A 259 -43.86 -1.80 0.35
CA ASP A 259 -45.15 -1.55 1.00
C ASP A 259 -45.53 -2.67 1.98
N SER A 260 -45.14 -3.92 1.71
CA SER A 260 -45.39 -5.06 2.60
C SER A 260 -44.41 -5.16 3.77
N SER A 261 -43.20 -4.58 3.66
CA SER A 261 -42.16 -4.70 4.70
C SER A 261 -42.38 -3.82 5.92
N ASN A 262 -43.12 -2.72 5.80
CA ASN A 262 -43.21 -1.63 6.80
C ASN A 262 -41.85 -1.08 7.28
N SER A 263 -40.75 -1.30 6.53
CA SER A 263 -39.40 -0.87 6.92
C SER A 263 -39.13 0.56 6.47
N PRO A 264 -38.84 1.51 7.40
CA PRO A 264 -38.51 2.88 7.02
C PRO A 264 -37.22 2.97 6.19
N TRP A 265 -36.27 2.05 6.43
CA TRP A 265 -35.02 1.97 5.68
C TRP A 265 -35.26 1.50 4.26
N LEU A 266 -36.08 0.46 4.07
CA LEU A 266 -36.40 -0.03 2.73
C LEU A 266 -37.20 1.02 1.94
N GLY A 267 -38.03 1.82 2.62
CA GLY A 267 -38.75 2.96 2.03
C GLY A 267 -37.85 4.00 1.35
N LEU A 268 -36.60 4.18 1.79
CA LEU A 268 -35.64 5.11 1.16
C LEU A 268 -35.34 4.75 -0.30
N THR A 269 -35.57 3.50 -0.68
CA THR A 269 -35.20 2.94 -1.98
C THR A 269 -36.29 3.05 -3.05
N TYR A 270 -37.43 3.67 -2.71
CA TYR A 270 -38.61 3.77 -3.58
C TYR A 270 -38.30 4.36 -4.97
N ASN A 271 -37.39 5.32 -5.03
CA ASN A 271 -37.01 6.05 -6.25
C ASN A 271 -35.77 5.48 -6.96
N LEU A 272 -35.23 4.32 -6.53
CA LEU A 272 -34.11 3.70 -7.22
C LEU A 272 -34.51 3.22 -8.63
N PRO A 273 -33.64 3.33 -9.66
CA PRO A 273 -33.84 2.70 -10.96
C PRO A 273 -33.90 1.16 -10.87
N GLU A 274 -34.53 0.49 -11.84
CA GLU A 274 -34.62 -0.99 -11.87
C GLU A 274 -33.26 -1.68 -12.00
N SER A 275 -32.30 -1.02 -12.67
CA SER A 275 -30.93 -1.49 -12.87
C SER A 275 -30.00 -1.19 -11.69
N ARG A 276 -30.51 -0.60 -10.61
CA ARG A 276 -29.77 -0.25 -9.38
C ARG A 276 -30.49 -0.89 -8.20
N SER A 277 -29.93 -1.96 -7.66
CA SER A 277 -30.56 -2.77 -6.62
C SER A 277 -29.68 -2.99 -5.39
N ASP A 278 -28.39 -2.68 -5.45
CA ASP A 278 -27.43 -2.96 -4.38
C ASP A 278 -27.94 -2.42 -3.03
N TRP A 279 -28.35 -1.14 -2.96
CA TRP A 279 -28.91 -0.54 -1.74
C TRP A 279 -30.29 -1.11 -1.34
N PHE A 280 -31.13 -1.50 -2.30
CA PHE A 280 -32.41 -2.16 -2.02
C PHE A 280 -32.20 -3.51 -1.33
N VAL A 281 -31.32 -4.34 -1.89
CA VAL A 281 -30.98 -5.65 -1.34
C VAL A 281 -30.33 -5.50 0.04
N CYS A 282 -29.38 -4.58 0.19
CA CYS A 282 -28.75 -4.25 1.47
C CYS A 282 -29.78 -3.89 2.55
N LEU A 283 -30.66 -2.93 2.28
CA LEU A 283 -31.63 -2.44 3.26
C LEU A 283 -32.78 -3.43 3.51
N SER A 284 -33.01 -4.39 2.61
CA SER A 284 -33.97 -5.48 2.85
C SER A 284 -33.50 -6.46 3.93
N MET A 285 -32.18 -6.62 4.08
CA MET A 285 -31.59 -7.47 5.11
C MET A 285 -31.46 -6.73 6.45
N PHE A 286 -31.26 -5.41 6.40
CA PHE A 286 -31.04 -4.58 7.58
C PHE A 286 -32.18 -4.66 8.61
N SER A 287 -33.43 -4.86 8.18
CA SER A 287 -34.60 -4.98 9.08
C SER A 287 -34.61 -6.26 9.92
N ALA A 288 -33.84 -7.29 9.57
CA ALA A 288 -33.75 -8.55 10.32
C ALA A 288 -32.63 -8.53 11.39
N LEU A 289 -31.99 -7.38 11.63
CA LEU A 289 -31.01 -7.23 12.69
C LEU A 289 -31.66 -6.96 14.05
N LYS A 290 -31.02 -7.47 15.10
CA LYS A 290 -31.28 -7.00 16.48
C LYS A 290 -30.84 -5.55 16.65
N LYS A 291 -31.26 -4.89 17.74
CA LYS A 291 -30.92 -3.49 18.05
C LYS A 291 -29.41 -3.16 18.08
N GLN A 292 -28.54 -4.15 18.30
CA GLN A 292 -27.07 -3.99 18.27
C GLN A 292 -26.41 -4.81 17.15
N GLY A 293 -27.24 -5.40 16.28
CA GLY A 293 -26.78 -6.27 15.21
C GLY A 293 -25.97 -5.52 14.17
N LYS A 294 -25.13 -6.26 13.46
CA LYS A 294 -24.28 -5.75 12.39
C LYS A 294 -24.66 -6.40 11.07
N LEU A 295 -24.60 -5.64 9.97
CA LEU A 295 -24.66 -6.19 8.62
C LEU A 295 -23.31 -5.99 7.97
N ILE A 296 -22.69 -7.08 7.50
CA ILE A 296 -21.48 -7.06 6.67
C ILE A 296 -21.88 -7.51 5.28
N ILE A 297 -21.79 -6.62 4.29
CA ILE A 297 -22.29 -6.91 2.94
C ILE A 297 -21.28 -6.52 1.87
N GLY A 298 -21.09 -7.41 0.90
CA GLY A 298 -20.33 -7.12 -0.32
C GLY A 298 -21.20 -6.39 -1.35
N MET A 299 -20.73 -5.25 -1.86
CA MET A 299 -21.43 -4.43 -2.86
C MET A 299 -20.47 -3.93 -3.95
N SER A 300 -21.01 -3.49 -5.08
CA SER A 300 -20.20 -2.83 -6.12
C SER A 300 -19.81 -1.41 -5.71
N LEU A 301 -18.56 -0.98 -5.99
CA LEU A 301 -18.10 0.39 -5.67
C LEU A 301 -19.00 1.46 -6.30
N GLY A 302 -19.58 1.18 -7.48
CA GLY A 302 -20.47 2.12 -8.14
C GLY A 302 -21.70 2.54 -7.32
N ALA A 303 -22.18 1.72 -6.38
CA ALA A 303 -23.30 2.11 -5.50
C ALA A 303 -22.91 3.23 -4.51
N PHE A 304 -21.61 3.42 -4.26
CA PHE A 304 -21.04 4.40 -3.33
C PHE A 304 -20.68 5.74 -3.99
N THR A 305 -20.57 5.76 -5.33
CA THR A 305 -20.08 6.93 -6.08
C THR A 305 -21.16 7.60 -6.93
N ARG A 306 -22.20 6.87 -7.36
CA ARG A 306 -23.24 7.42 -8.24
C ARG A 306 -24.09 8.49 -7.54
N THR A 307 -24.53 9.47 -8.31
CA THR A 307 -25.36 10.59 -7.86
C THR A 307 -26.86 10.26 -7.87
N GLY A 308 -27.72 11.22 -7.49
CA GLY A 308 -29.18 11.06 -7.53
C GLY A 308 -29.73 10.22 -6.38
N ALA A 309 -30.60 9.25 -6.67
CA ALA A 309 -31.28 8.46 -5.65
C ALA A 309 -30.32 7.65 -4.74
N GLU A 310 -29.19 7.16 -5.27
CA GLU A 310 -28.18 6.47 -4.44
C GLU A 310 -27.45 7.45 -3.51
N ALA A 311 -27.19 8.69 -3.95
CA ALA A 311 -26.59 9.73 -3.09
C ALA A 311 -27.54 10.11 -1.94
N PHE A 312 -28.84 10.26 -2.22
CA PHE A 312 -29.85 10.52 -1.19
C PHE A 312 -29.91 9.42 -0.12
N ILE A 313 -29.82 8.14 -0.53
CA ILE A 313 -29.78 7.02 0.42
C ILE A 313 -28.53 7.12 1.30
N ARG A 314 -27.36 7.35 0.70
CA ARG A 314 -26.10 7.49 1.44
C ARG A 314 -26.15 8.64 2.42
N GLU A 315 -26.63 9.81 2.00
CA GLU A 315 -26.85 10.97 2.88
C GLU A 315 -27.69 10.61 4.10
N ARG A 316 -28.84 9.94 3.89
CA ARG A 316 -29.70 9.51 5.00
C ARG A 316 -29.00 8.54 5.95
N LEU A 317 -28.30 7.55 5.43
CA LEU A 317 -27.61 6.54 6.26
C LEU A 317 -26.42 7.14 7.03
N VAL A 318 -25.70 8.08 6.43
CA VAL A 318 -24.59 8.82 7.07
C VAL A 318 -25.14 9.69 8.21
N ASN A 319 -26.17 10.49 7.95
CA ASN A 319 -26.75 11.41 8.93
C ASN A 319 -27.41 10.70 10.13
N GLU A 320 -27.91 9.48 9.90
CA GLU A 320 -28.48 8.64 10.95
C GLU A 320 -27.44 7.78 11.70
N GLY A 321 -26.17 7.83 11.29
CA GLY A 321 -25.08 7.07 11.93
C GLY A 321 -25.19 5.56 11.72
N VAL A 322 -25.81 5.11 10.62
CA VAL A 322 -26.03 3.69 10.32
C VAL A 322 -24.79 3.03 9.72
N ILE A 323 -24.01 3.78 8.95
CA ILE A 323 -22.78 3.27 8.33
C ILE A 323 -21.64 3.35 9.34
N ASP A 324 -21.05 2.20 9.69
CA ASP A 324 -19.91 2.14 10.62
C ASP A 324 -18.58 2.09 9.86
N LYS A 325 -18.49 1.26 8.81
CA LYS A 325 -17.26 1.11 8.01
C LYS A 325 -17.52 0.93 6.52
N VAL A 326 -16.63 1.48 5.69
CA VAL A 326 -16.59 1.30 4.23
C VAL A 326 -15.18 0.85 3.83
N ILE A 327 -15.05 -0.40 3.38
CA ILE A 327 -13.76 -1.03 3.08
C ILE A 327 -13.66 -1.32 1.58
N LEU A 328 -12.80 -0.60 0.86
CA LEU A 328 -12.57 -0.82 -0.57
C LEU A 328 -11.65 -2.03 -0.77
N LEU A 329 -12.13 -3.06 -1.47
CA LEU A 329 -11.36 -4.28 -1.76
C LEU A 329 -10.55 -4.14 -3.06
N PRO A 330 -9.48 -4.94 -3.23
CA PRO A 330 -8.75 -5.04 -4.49
C PRO A 330 -9.65 -5.33 -5.70
N LYS A 331 -9.30 -4.77 -6.86
CA LYS A 331 -9.92 -5.12 -8.15
C LYS A 331 -9.69 -6.59 -8.46
N SER A 332 -10.58 -7.19 -9.25
CA SER A 332 -10.46 -8.60 -9.70
C SER A 332 -10.25 -9.59 -8.55
N ILE A 333 -10.78 -9.32 -7.36
CA ILE A 333 -10.69 -10.24 -6.21
C ILE A 333 -11.66 -11.43 -6.33
N HIS A 334 -12.77 -11.22 -7.05
CA HIS A 334 -13.82 -12.21 -7.31
C HIS A 334 -13.52 -13.01 -8.58
N PHE A 335 -14.02 -14.26 -8.67
CA PHE A 335 -13.75 -15.16 -9.80
C PHE A 335 -14.34 -14.69 -11.14
N SER A 336 -15.52 -14.08 -11.12
CA SER A 336 -16.33 -13.80 -12.31
C SER A 336 -16.32 -12.33 -12.76
N THR A 337 -15.63 -11.45 -12.03
CA THR A 337 -15.67 -10.01 -12.32
C THR A 337 -14.40 -9.28 -11.91
N SER A 338 -14.00 -8.31 -12.75
CA SER A 338 -12.94 -7.33 -12.45
C SER A 338 -13.44 -6.07 -11.74
N ILE A 339 -14.75 -6.01 -11.43
CA ILE A 339 -15.37 -4.88 -10.76
C ILE A 339 -14.72 -4.64 -9.39
N SER A 340 -14.49 -3.37 -9.05
CA SER A 340 -14.08 -2.96 -7.70
C SER A 340 -15.25 -3.14 -6.75
N THR A 341 -15.03 -3.82 -5.63
CA THR A 341 -16.07 -4.11 -4.64
C THR A 341 -15.74 -3.50 -3.30
N VAL A 342 -16.77 -3.26 -2.51
CA VAL A 342 -16.68 -2.66 -1.19
C VAL A 342 -17.32 -3.63 -0.20
N LEU A 343 -16.69 -3.81 0.95
CA LEU A 343 -17.31 -4.43 2.11
C LEU A 343 -17.88 -3.31 2.99
N LEU A 344 -19.20 -3.27 3.10
CA LEU A 344 -19.93 -2.29 3.90
C LEU A 344 -20.30 -2.92 5.24
N VAL A 345 -20.05 -2.18 6.32
CA VAL A 345 -20.50 -2.53 7.66
C VAL A 345 -21.56 -1.53 8.11
N LEU A 346 -22.79 -2.01 8.32
CA LEU A 346 -23.86 -1.23 8.94
C LEU A 346 -24.06 -1.63 10.39
N ASP A 347 -24.40 -0.65 11.22
CA ASP A 347 -24.73 -0.80 12.63
C ASP A 347 -26.21 -0.46 12.87
N ALA A 348 -26.96 -1.41 13.41
CA ALA A 348 -28.35 -1.17 13.83
C ALA A 348 -28.44 -0.25 15.06
N ASN A 349 -27.34 -0.08 15.81
CA ASN A 349 -27.27 0.82 16.95
C ASN A 349 -26.90 2.25 16.52
N THR A 350 -27.92 3.07 16.25
CA THR A 350 -27.77 4.47 15.83
C THR A 350 -27.52 5.46 16.97
N SER A 351 -27.25 4.96 18.19
CA SER A 351 -27.07 5.80 19.39
C SER A 351 -25.80 6.67 19.35
N HIS A 352 -24.87 6.42 18.41
CA HIS A 352 -23.56 7.07 18.31
C HIS A 352 -23.38 7.83 16.99
N ARG A 353 -24.31 8.74 16.66
CA ARG A 353 -24.23 9.56 15.42
C ARG A 353 -22.92 10.35 15.28
N GLU A 354 -22.25 10.66 16.38
CA GLU A 354 -20.99 11.43 16.41
C GLU A 354 -19.73 10.58 16.13
N LYS A 355 -19.84 9.25 16.02
CA LYS A 355 -18.69 8.32 15.94
C LYS A 355 -17.89 8.43 14.63
N GLY A 356 -18.42 9.12 13.62
CA GLY A 356 -17.83 9.21 12.27
C GLY A 356 -17.85 7.86 11.53
N ILE A 357 -17.48 7.87 10.25
CA ILE A 357 -17.43 6.68 9.41
C ILE A 357 -15.98 6.29 9.16
N ARG A 358 -15.66 5.02 9.36
CA ARG A 358 -14.35 4.47 9.05
C ARG A 358 -14.23 4.15 7.56
N PHE A 359 -13.37 4.87 6.85
CA PHE A 359 -12.96 4.53 5.49
C PHE A 359 -11.67 3.74 5.52
N VAL A 360 -11.62 2.62 4.81
CA VAL A 360 -10.41 1.80 4.63
C VAL A 360 -10.18 1.58 3.14
N ASP A 361 -9.04 2.06 2.63
CA ASP A 361 -8.62 1.74 1.26
C ASP A 361 -7.69 0.53 1.25
N ALA A 362 -8.28 -0.64 1.04
CA ALA A 362 -7.55 -1.90 0.89
C ALA A 362 -7.31 -2.29 -0.58
N SER A 363 -7.50 -1.37 -1.54
CA SER A 363 -7.38 -1.66 -2.98
C SER A 363 -6.01 -2.23 -3.39
N LEU A 364 -4.99 -2.00 -2.56
CA LEU A 364 -3.59 -2.38 -2.79
C LEU A 364 -3.16 -3.62 -1.98
N PHE A 365 -4.06 -4.25 -1.23
CA PHE A 365 -3.75 -5.33 -0.31
C PHE A 365 -3.98 -6.68 -0.97
N TYR A 366 -3.14 -7.05 -1.94
CA TYR A 366 -3.31 -8.31 -2.64
C TYR A 366 -2.00 -8.89 -3.17
N GLU A 367 -2.04 -10.19 -3.43
CA GLU A 367 -1.08 -10.92 -4.24
C GLU A 367 -1.73 -11.30 -5.58
N PRO A 368 -1.12 -10.96 -6.74
CA PRO A 368 -1.67 -11.31 -8.03
C PRO A 368 -1.56 -12.82 -8.27
N ARG A 369 -2.66 -13.47 -8.66
CA ARG A 369 -2.68 -14.85 -9.15
C ARG A 369 -3.35 -14.93 -10.51
N ARG A 370 -3.19 -16.08 -11.17
CA ARG A 370 -3.82 -16.31 -12.48
C ARG A 370 -5.34 -16.24 -12.33
N GLY A 371 -5.96 -15.28 -13.01
CA GLY A 371 -7.42 -15.11 -13.06
C GLY A 371 -8.02 -14.20 -11.98
N ARG A 372 -7.35 -13.98 -10.84
CA ARG A 372 -7.82 -13.07 -9.78
C ARG A 372 -6.70 -12.59 -8.86
N ASN A 373 -6.96 -11.50 -8.16
CA ASN A 373 -6.16 -11.04 -7.02
C ASN A 373 -6.60 -11.77 -5.75
N VAL A 374 -5.65 -12.08 -4.87
CA VAL A 374 -5.89 -12.89 -3.65
C VAL A 374 -5.40 -12.14 -2.42
N LEU A 375 -6.16 -12.20 -1.32
CA LEU A 375 -5.71 -11.67 -0.03
C LEU A 375 -4.84 -12.70 0.69
N SER A 376 -3.60 -12.33 1.03
CA SER A 376 -2.77 -13.13 1.93
C SER A 376 -3.22 -12.96 3.40
N PRO A 377 -2.84 -13.87 4.32
CA PRO A 377 -3.13 -13.70 5.74
C PRO A 377 -2.60 -12.37 6.32
N ASP A 378 -1.44 -11.92 5.85
CA ASP A 378 -0.87 -10.61 6.23
C ASP A 378 -1.70 -9.44 5.69
N ASN A 379 -2.23 -9.56 4.47
CA ASN A 379 -3.17 -8.57 3.93
C ASN A 379 -4.40 -8.46 4.82
N ILE A 380 -5.04 -9.59 5.15
CA ILE A 380 -6.23 -9.63 6.00
C ILE A 380 -5.94 -8.99 7.35
N LYS A 381 -4.84 -9.36 8.01
CA LYS A 381 -4.45 -8.78 9.30
C LYS A 381 -4.32 -7.25 9.22
N LYS A 382 -3.64 -6.72 8.20
CA LYS A 382 -3.48 -5.26 8.04
C LYS A 382 -4.80 -4.55 7.75
N ILE A 383 -5.72 -5.18 7.00
CA ILE A 383 -7.08 -4.63 6.77
C ILE A 383 -7.83 -4.54 8.10
N LEU A 384 -7.79 -5.59 8.92
CA LEU A 384 -8.44 -5.60 10.24
C LEU A 384 -7.86 -4.53 11.17
N GLU A 385 -6.54 -4.40 11.24
CA GLU A 385 -5.90 -3.33 12.01
C GLU A 385 -6.39 -1.93 11.58
N SER A 386 -6.54 -1.71 10.27
CA SER A 386 -7.03 -0.45 9.68
C SER A 386 -8.52 -0.19 9.99
N CYS A 387 -9.29 -1.24 10.31
CA CYS A 387 -10.68 -1.10 10.74
C CYS A 387 -10.82 -0.59 12.19
N HIS A 388 -9.75 -0.64 13.00
CA HIS A 388 -9.80 -0.30 14.43
C HIS A 388 -9.13 1.03 14.78
N ARG A 389 -8.12 1.48 14.02
CA ARG A 389 -7.37 2.72 14.32
C ARG A 389 -7.05 3.51 13.07
N ASP A 390 -7.09 4.83 13.19
CA ASP A 390 -6.69 5.69 12.07
C ASP A 390 -5.22 5.48 11.79
N GLY A 391 -4.87 5.68 10.53
CA GLY A 391 -3.51 5.57 10.11
C GLY A 391 -3.41 5.44 8.61
N ARG A 392 -2.40 4.69 8.23
CA ARG A 392 -1.85 4.69 6.89
C ARG A 392 -2.91 4.43 5.80
N PHE A 393 -3.79 3.46 6.00
CA PHE A 393 -4.79 3.02 5.02
C PHE A 393 -6.23 3.30 5.41
N SER A 394 -6.42 4.11 6.46
CA SER A 394 -7.73 4.29 7.04
C SER A 394 -7.87 5.60 7.78
N ILE A 395 -9.00 6.25 7.59
CA ILE A 395 -9.36 7.49 8.25
C ILE A 395 -10.79 7.43 8.76
N THR A 396 -11.06 8.10 9.87
CA THR A 396 -12.42 8.34 10.33
C THR A 396 -12.86 9.71 9.82
N ALA A 397 -13.86 9.75 8.95
CA ALA A 397 -14.41 11.00 8.43
C ALA A 397 -15.73 11.33 9.12
N THR A 398 -15.94 12.62 9.39
CA THR A 398 -17.19 13.12 9.97
C THR A 398 -18.28 13.28 8.90
N SER A 399 -19.54 13.45 9.31
CA SER A 399 -20.64 13.75 8.38
C SER A 399 -20.35 14.99 7.53
N ASP A 400 -19.70 16.00 8.11
CA ASP A 400 -19.37 17.25 7.43
C ASP A 400 -18.28 17.06 6.37
N ASP A 401 -17.30 16.20 6.64
CA ASP A 401 -16.27 15.86 5.65
C ASP A 401 -16.85 15.07 4.48
N ILE A 402 -17.80 14.18 4.77
CA ILE A 402 -18.50 13.39 3.74
C ILE A 402 -19.44 14.29 2.91
N ALA A 403 -20.09 15.27 3.53
CA ALA A 403 -20.96 16.21 2.84
C ALA A 403 -20.20 17.09 1.83
N LYS A 404 -18.94 17.47 2.13
CA LYS A 404 -18.06 18.20 1.17
C LYS A 404 -17.80 17.41 -0.12
N ASN A 405 -17.90 16.08 -0.05
CA ASN A 405 -17.71 15.16 -1.17
C ASN A 405 -19.05 14.66 -1.75
N ASP A 406 -20.15 15.40 -1.58
CA ASP A 406 -21.49 15.04 -2.08
C ASP A 406 -21.97 13.64 -1.65
N PHE A 407 -21.60 13.24 -0.43
CA PHE A 407 -21.84 11.90 0.10
C PHE A 407 -21.31 10.78 -0.80
N ASN A 408 -20.25 11.03 -1.57
CA ASN A 408 -19.48 9.99 -2.22
C ASN A 408 -18.69 9.22 -1.17
N LEU A 409 -18.96 7.93 -1.03
CA LEU A 409 -18.38 7.08 0.01
C LEU A 409 -17.23 6.22 -0.51
N ASP A 410 -16.59 6.58 -1.62
CA ASP A 410 -15.36 5.92 -2.08
C ASP A 410 -14.22 6.16 -1.08
N PRO A 411 -13.66 5.11 -0.42
CA PRO A 411 -12.56 5.27 0.52
C PRO A 411 -11.32 5.98 -0.06
N SER A 412 -11.09 5.90 -1.37
CA SER A 412 -9.95 6.55 -2.02
C SER A 412 -10.02 8.09 -2.02
N LEU A 413 -11.20 8.68 -1.78
CA LEU A 413 -11.35 10.13 -1.60
C LEU A 413 -10.93 10.62 -0.22
N TYR A 414 -10.92 9.73 0.77
CA TYR A 414 -10.65 10.07 2.17
C TYR A 414 -9.25 9.63 2.58
N VAL A 415 -8.77 8.50 2.05
CA VAL A 415 -7.44 7.97 2.33
C VAL A 415 -6.45 8.56 1.32
N GLU A 416 -5.70 9.57 1.74
CA GLU A 416 -4.67 10.19 0.90
C GLU A 416 -3.62 9.16 0.48
N LYS A 417 -3.15 9.24 -0.76
CA LYS A 417 -1.99 8.50 -1.27
C LYS A 417 -0.88 9.51 -1.55
N THR A 418 0.28 9.31 -0.96
CA THR A 418 1.46 10.16 -1.16
C THR A 418 2.67 9.31 -1.46
N ILE A 419 3.57 9.86 -2.25
CA ILE A 419 4.87 9.26 -2.55
C ILE A 419 5.95 9.71 -1.55
N LYS A 420 5.63 10.61 -0.60
CA LYS A 420 6.57 11.05 0.44
C LYS A 420 6.95 9.89 1.34
N VAL A 421 8.23 9.56 1.36
CA VAL A 421 8.79 8.38 2.03
C VAL A 421 8.88 8.61 3.54
N SER A 422 8.34 7.72 4.36
CA SER A 422 8.41 7.78 5.83
C SER A 422 9.45 6.80 6.39
N LEU A 423 9.65 5.64 5.75
CA LEU A 423 10.61 4.63 6.17
C LEU A 423 11.22 3.94 4.95
N VAL A 424 12.51 3.64 5.03
CA VAL A 424 13.19 2.80 4.04
C VAL A 424 13.86 1.65 4.78
N GLN A 425 13.63 0.42 4.31
CA GLN A 425 14.31 -0.78 4.79
C GLN A 425 15.13 -1.39 3.66
N LEU A 426 16.38 -1.71 3.95
CA LEU A 426 17.34 -2.27 3.01
C LEU A 426 17.74 -3.67 3.48
N THR A 427 17.63 -4.66 2.61
CA THR A 427 18.11 -6.01 2.85
C THR A 427 19.08 -6.40 1.74
N ASN A 428 20.31 -6.75 2.11
CA ASN A 428 21.39 -7.16 1.19
C ASN A 428 21.59 -6.18 0.02
N PHE A 429 21.52 -4.87 0.28
CA PHE A 429 21.72 -3.83 -0.70
C PHE A 429 23.06 -3.11 -0.46
N ARG A 430 24.00 -3.25 -1.40
CA ARG A 430 25.36 -2.69 -1.36
C ARG A 430 26.08 -3.00 -0.05
N GLY A 431 26.40 -2.01 0.77
CA GLY A 431 27.09 -2.19 2.05
C GLY A 431 26.19 -2.74 3.17
N TYR A 432 24.86 -2.79 2.98
CA TYR A 432 23.91 -3.14 4.03
C TYR A 432 23.39 -4.57 3.90
N THR A 433 23.45 -5.33 4.98
CA THR A 433 22.78 -6.63 5.11
C THR A 433 21.34 -6.47 5.57
N ASP A 434 21.10 -5.62 6.58
CA ASP A 434 19.80 -5.27 7.13
C ASP A 434 19.90 -3.87 7.76
N PHE A 435 19.18 -2.89 7.20
CA PHE A 435 19.25 -1.51 7.65
C PHE A 435 17.90 -0.78 7.48
N THR A 436 17.54 0.04 8.46
CA THR A 436 16.30 0.82 8.46
C THR A 436 16.59 2.31 8.70
N ILE A 437 15.94 3.19 7.94
CA ILE A 437 16.03 4.64 8.13
C ILE A 437 14.64 5.29 8.09
N PRO A 438 14.18 5.91 9.19
CA PRO A 438 12.99 6.75 9.17
C PRO A 438 13.31 8.10 8.56
N LEU A 439 12.43 8.63 7.72
CA LEU A 439 12.57 9.91 7.05
C LEU A 439 11.51 10.90 7.55
N HIS A 440 11.88 12.16 7.65
CA HIS A 440 10.99 13.26 8.01
C HIS A 440 10.16 13.70 6.79
N GLU A 441 8.91 14.12 7.00
CA GLU A 441 7.94 14.45 5.94
C GLU A 441 8.32 15.59 4.99
N SER A 442 9.23 16.47 5.44
CA SER A 442 9.66 17.67 4.70
C SER A 442 11.15 17.66 4.35
N LEU A 443 12.04 17.48 5.33
CA LEU A 443 13.49 17.49 5.14
C LEU A 443 14.16 16.40 5.97
N THR A 444 14.92 15.52 5.32
CA THR A 444 15.84 14.61 5.99
C THR A 444 17.28 14.89 5.55
N VAL A 445 18.17 15.08 6.51
CA VAL A 445 19.61 15.30 6.31
C VAL A 445 20.36 14.08 6.85
N ILE A 446 20.95 13.31 5.96
CA ILE A 446 21.69 12.09 6.26
C ILE A 446 23.16 12.42 6.46
N VAL A 447 23.71 12.03 7.61
CA VAL A 447 25.09 12.29 8.02
C VAL A 447 25.74 10.99 8.48
N GLY A 448 27.06 10.90 8.43
CA GLY A 448 27.80 9.70 8.82
C GLY A 448 29.20 9.69 8.19
N GLU A 449 30.05 8.81 8.69
CA GLU A 449 31.44 8.70 8.24
C GLU A 449 31.54 8.37 6.73
N ASN A 450 32.72 8.61 6.17
CA ASN A 450 33.00 8.19 4.79
C ASN A 450 32.92 6.66 4.69
N GLY A 451 32.22 6.17 3.67
CA GLY A 451 31.96 4.73 3.51
C GLY A 451 30.78 4.20 4.34
N ALA A 452 30.14 5.00 5.21
CA ALA A 452 28.94 4.60 5.95
C ALA A 452 27.71 4.32 5.06
N GLY A 453 27.78 4.55 3.74
CA GLY A 453 26.73 4.18 2.80
C GLY A 453 25.64 5.24 2.57
N LYS A 454 25.89 6.52 2.84
CA LYS A 454 24.95 7.64 2.62
C LYS A 454 24.42 7.72 1.18
N THR A 455 25.31 7.77 0.19
CA THR A 455 24.94 7.71 -1.23
C THR A 455 24.17 6.43 -1.57
N SER A 456 24.52 5.31 -0.94
CA SER A 456 23.78 4.05 -1.13
C SER A 456 22.34 4.13 -0.64
N ILE A 457 22.06 4.86 0.45
CA ILE A 457 20.69 5.10 0.91
C ILE A 457 19.92 5.94 -0.12
N LEU A 458 20.49 7.05 -0.61
CA LEU A 458 19.83 7.86 -1.65
C LEU A 458 19.58 7.05 -2.93
N GLU A 459 20.55 6.24 -3.34
CA GLU A 459 20.39 5.37 -4.50
C GLU A 459 19.35 4.29 -4.29
N ALA A 460 19.20 3.76 -3.07
CA ALA A 460 18.14 2.83 -2.74
C ALA A 460 16.76 3.48 -2.85
N ILE A 461 16.59 4.71 -2.32
CA ILE A 461 15.34 5.47 -2.44
C ILE A 461 15.04 5.74 -3.92
N ALA A 462 16.04 6.16 -4.71
CA ALA A 462 15.89 6.35 -6.15
C ALA A 462 15.43 5.07 -6.86
N CYS A 463 16.06 3.92 -6.57
CA CYS A 463 15.62 2.62 -7.11
C CYS A 463 14.19 2.28 -6.68
N GLY A 464 13.84 2.51 -5.41
CA GLY A 464 12.51 2.25 -4.89
C GLY A 464 11.44 3.13 -5.53
N LEU A 465 11.72 4.38 -5.87
CA LEU A 465 10.80 5.25 -6.64
C LEU A 465 10.74 4.89 -8.14
N GLY A 466 11.62 4.02 -8.62
CA GLY A 466 11.72 3.61 -10.01
C GLY A 466 10.43 3.05 -10.61
N PRO A 467 9.74 2.07 -9.98
CA PRO A 467 8.51 1.51 -10.54
C PRO A 467 7.34 2.50 -10.64
N PHE A 468 7.31 3.55 -9.81
CA PHE A 468 6.37 4.66 -9.98
C PHE A 468 6.67 5.41 -11.27
N LEU A 469 7.92 5.84 -11.47
CA LEU A 469 8.31 6.55 -12.69
C LEU A 469 8.15 5.70 -13.95
N THR A 470 8.43 4.41 -13.92
CA THR A 470 8.21 3.52 -15.07
C THR A 470 6.74 3.48 -15.51
N ALA A 471 5.80 3.75 -14.60
CA ALA A 471 4.37 3.81 -14.90
C ALA A 471 3.88 5.21 -15.33
N MET A 472 4.71 6.24 -15.22
CA MET A 472 4.40 7.59 -15.70
C MET A 472 4.75 7.74 -17.19
N PRO A 473 4.07 8.66 -17.93
CA PRO A 473 4.34 8.88 -19.35
C PRO A 473 5.77 9.37 -19.59
N ASP A 474 6.42 8.80 -20.60
CA ASP A 474 7.77 9.17 -21.08
C ASP A 474 8.90 9.11 -20.03
N ALA A 475 8.62 8.51 -18.87
CA ALA A 475 9.53 8.45 -17.74
C ALA A 475 10.28 7.11 -17.68
N LYS A 476 11.55 7.16 -17.24
CA LYS A 476 12.39 5.98 -17.03
C LYS A 476 12.71 5.81 -15.55
N GLY A 477 12.20 4.72 -14.97
CA GLY A 477 12.53 4.30 -13.62
C GLY A 477 13.94 3.71 -13.49
N LYS A 478 14.46 3.72 -12.26
CA LYS A 478 15.72 3.06 -11.88
C LYS A 478 15.41 1.71 -11.21
N LEU A 479 16.17 0.66 -11.53
CA LEU A 479 16.03 -0.67 -10.93
C LEU A 479 17.30 -1.06 -10.17
N ILE A 480 17.17 -2.02 -9.24
CA ILE A 480 18.33 -2.62 -8.54
C ILE A 480 19.17 -3.40 -9.56
N ARG A 481 20.44 -3.03 -9.70
CA ARG A 481 21.39 -3.72 -10.58
C ARG A 481 21.98 -4.92 -9.85
N LYS A 482 22.49 -5.91 -10.60
CA LYS A 482 23.23 -7.03 -10.01
C LYS A 482 24.45 -6.58 -9.21
N SER A 483 25.09 -5.49 -9.61
CA SER A 483 26.21 -4.86 -8.89
C SER A 483 25.80 -4.19 -7.58
N ASP A 484 24.50 -3.95 -7.36
CA ASP A 484 23.99 -3.37 -6.12
C ASP A 484 23.69 -4.44 -5.05
N ILE A 485 23.80 -5.73 -5.38
CA ILE A 485 23.57 -6.81 -4.43
C ILE A 485 24.76 -6.89 -3.46
N HIS A 486 24.47 -7.02 -2.17
CA HIS A 486 25.50 -7.11 -1.14
C HIS A 486 26.47 -8.27 -1.40
N VAL A 487 27.75 -7.98 -1.22
CA VAL A 487 28.84 -8.97 -1.31
C VAL A 487 29.46 -9.10 0.08
N GLY A 488 29.23 -10.24 0.72
CA GLY A 488 29.78 -10.57 2.03
C GLY A 488 30.95 -11.55 1.92
N ALA A 489 31.43 -12.03 3.07
CA ALA A 489 32.52 -13.01 3.13
C ALA A 489 32.20 -14.34 2.41
N ASN A 490 30.92 -14.70 2.34
CA ASN A 490 30.44 -15.92 1.68
C ASN A 490 30.11 -15.71 0.19
N GLY A 491 30.43 -14.55 -0.39
CA GLY A 491 30.12 -14.19 -1.77
C GLY A 491 28.93 -13.23 -1.93
N VAL A 492 28.37 -13.21 -3.14
CA VAL A 492 27.20 -12.38 -3.48
C VAL A 492 25.96 -12.95 -2.79
N ALA A 493 25.16 -12.10 -2.14
CA ALA A 493 23.92 -12.51 -1.52
C ALA A 493 22.90 -13.06 -2.53
N ASP A 494 21.98 -13.92 -2.07
CA ASP A 494 20.98 -14.56 -2.93
C ASP A 494 19.95 -13.58 -3.50
N SER A 495 19.78 -12.42 -2.88
CA SER A 495 18.88 -11.37 -3.33
C SER A 495 19.22 -10.04 -2.68
N ALA A 496 18.71 -8.95 -3.26
CA ALA A 496 18.64 -7.64 -2.62
C ALA A 496 17.20 -7.14 -2.64
N ARG A 497 16.77 -6.51 -1.55
CA ARG A 497 15.41 -5.95 -1.39
C ARG A 497 15.48 -4.55 -0.79
N ILE A 498 14.68 -3.65 -1.35
CA ILE A 498 14.44 -2.31 -0.84
C ILE A 498 12.94 -2.23 -0.55
N SER A 499 12.56 -1.94 0.69
CA SER A 499 11.17 -1.70 1.06
C SER A 499 10.99 -0.22 1.39
N ILE A 500 9.94 0.38 0.83
CA ILE A 500 9.58 1.79 1.05
C ILE A 500 8.20 1.84 1.68
N ASP A 501 8.14 2.57 2.78
CA ASP A 501 6.90 3.05 3.34
C ASP A 501 6.79 4.57 3.13
N THR A 502 5.59 5.04 2.83
CA THR A 502 5.25 6.46 2.73
C THR A 502 4.51 6.93 3.99
N ALA A 503 4.37 8.24 4.14
CA ALA A 503 3.57 8.83 5.20
C ALA A 503 2.07 8.46 5.06
N SER A 504 1.65 8.06 3.87
CA SER A 504 0.31 7.54 3.59
C SER A 504 0.32 6.03 3.38
N SER A 505 -0.84 5.44 3.08
CA SER A 505 -1.08 4.03 2.71
C SER A 505 0.02 3.38 1.87
N LEU A 506 0.58 4.06 0.89
CA LEU A 506 1.29 3.41 -0.19
C LEU A 506 2.62 2.76 0.24
N SER A 507 2.69 1.43 0.33
CA SER A 507 3.91 0.67 0.67
C SER A 507 4.29 -0.23 -0.48
N TRP A 508 5.57 -0.38 -0.75
CA TRP A 508 6.03 -1.32 -1.75
C TRP A 508 7.44 -1.78 -1.48
N ASP A 509 7.83 -2.84 -2.18
CA ASP A 509 9.22 -3.23 -2.29
C ASP A 509 9.70 -3.28 -3.73
N LEU A 510 11.02 -3.37 -3.84
CA LEU A 510 11.73 -3.72 -5.04
C LEU A 510 12.75 -4.78 -4.67
N ALA A 511 12.66 -5.94 -5.31
CA ALA A 511 13.59 -7.04 -5.10
C ALA A 511 14.25 -7.47 -6.41
N THR A 512 15.52 -7.87 -6.33
CA THR A 512 16.27 -8.48 -7.43
C THR A 512 16.95 -9.78 -6.98
N LYS A 513 17.14 -10.70 -7.93
CA LYS A 513 17.75 -12.01 -7.68
C LYS A 513 19.27 -11.92 -7.79
N GLY A 514 19.95 -12.61 -6.87
CA GLY A 514 21.39 -12.85 -6.86
C GLY A 514 21.74 -14.24 -7.38
N SER A 515 22.42 -15.04 -6.56
CA SER A 515 22.88 -16.39 -6.86
C SER A 515 21.76 -17.42 -7.04
N ASP A 516 20.70 -17.35 -6.24
CA ASP A 516 19.65 -18.37 -6.20
C ASP A 516 18.42 -18.02 -7.07
N ARG A 517 17.75 -19.02 -7.65
CA ARG A 517 16.72 -18.83 -8.70
C ARG A 517 15.30 -18.58 -8.18
N ASN A 518 15.05 -18.71 -6.88
CA ASN A 518 13.70 -18.53 -6.33
C ASN A 518 13.20 -17.08 -6.47
N THR A 519 11.93 -16.95 -6.83
CA THR A 519 11.28 -15.65 -7.09
C THR A 519 10.76 -15.08 -5.78
N LEU A 520 11.32 -13.96 -5.34
CA LEU A 520 10.79 -13.23 -4.21
C LEU A 520 9.43 -12.63 -4.59
N ALA A 521 8.43 -12.86 -3.75
CA ALA A 521 7.15 -12.19 -3.86
C ALA A 521 7.39 -10.68 -3.67
N LYS A 522 7.04 -9.89 -4.70
CA LYS A 522 7.03 -8.43 -4.60
C LYS A 522 5.77 -8.01 -3.89
N ILE A 523 5.88 -7.05 -2.98
CA ILE A 523 4.76 -6.49 -2.23
C ILE A 523 4.54 -5.06 -2.74
N GLY A 524 3.31 -4.73 -3.13
CA GLY A 524 2.90 -3.36 -3.39
C GLY A 524 3.51 -2.66 -4.63
N THR A 525 4.47 -3.25 -5.35
CA THR A 525 5.03 -2.61 -6.57
C THR A 525 3.95 -2.39 -7.63
N LEU A 526 3.05 -3.36 -7.81
CA LEU A 526 1.94 -3.24 -8.77
C LEU A 526 0.97 -2.15 -8.33
N ALA A 527 0.68 -2.09 -7.03
CA ALA A 527 -0.13 -1.05 -6.42
C ALA A 527 0.45 0.35 -6.62
N LEU A 528 1.77 0.52 -6.50
CA LEU A 528 2.48 1.76 -6.81
C LEU A 528 2.34 2.15 -8.28
N SER A 529 2.50 1.19 -9.20
CA SER A 529 2.34 1.44 -10.64
C SER A 529 0.89 1.75 -11.00
N ASP A 530 -0.09 1.13 -10.34
CA ASP A 530 -1.50 1.41 -10.56
C ASP A 530 -1.89 2.79 -10.00
N TYR A 531 -1.29 3.21 -8.88
CA TYR A 531 -1.44 4.57 -8.37
C TYR A 531 -0.87 5.61 -9.36
N ALA A 532 0.30 5.36 -9.93
CA ALA A 532 0.87 6.22 -10.97
C ALA A 532 -0.06 6.32 -12.20
N LYS A 533 -0.61 5.19 -12.67
CA LYS A 533 -1.59 5.20 -13.77
C LYS A 533 -2.86 5.95 -13.39
N GLN A 534 -3.34 5.82 -12.15
CA GLN A 534 -4.51 6.55 -11.68
C GLN A 534 -4.29 8.06 -11.77
N ILE A 535 -3.11 8.56 -11.39
CA ILE A 535 -2.76 9.99 -11.53
C ILE A 535 -2.84 10.42 -13.00
N VAL A 536 -2.38 9.58 -13.93
CA VAL A 536 -2.43 9.85 -15.37
C VAL A 536 -3.87 9.83 -15.89
N ASP A 537 -4.63 8.80 -15.56
CA ASP A 537 -6.02 8.60 -16.03
C ASP A 537 -6.98 9.67 -15.52
N SER A 538 -6.71 10.23 -14.33
CA SER A 538 -7.50 11.29 -13.70
C SER A 538 -7.03 12.71 -14.03
N ASP A 539 -5.94 12.84 -14.82
CA ASP A 539 -5.26 14.11 -15.10
C ASP A 539 -4.89 14.90 -13.83
N GLU A 540 -4.61 14.19 -12.74
CA GLU A 540 -4.19 14.76 -11.47
C GLU A 540 -2.80 15.42 -11.56
N GLN A 541 -2.40 16.10 -10.47
CA GLN A 541 -1.09 16.72 -10.36
C GLN A 541 0.05 15.66 -10.37
N TYR A 542 1.00 15.82 -11.27
CA TYR A 542 2.17 14.92 -11.37
C TYR A 542 3.21 15.31 -10.32
N PRO A 543 3.65 14.37 -9.46
CA PRO A 543 4.65 14.66 -8.44
C PRO A 543 6.02 15.00 -9.03
N LEU A 544 6.76 15.91 -8.40
CA LEU A 544 8.16 16.14 -8.76
C LEU A 544 9.05 15.07 -8.12
N ILE A 545 9.67 14.23 -8.93
CA ILE A 545 10.69 13.28 -8.49
C ILE A 545 12.02 13.64 -9.15
N ALA A 546 13.07 13.82 -8.36
CA ALA A 546 14.41 14.09 -8.89
C ALA A 546 15.52 13.51 -7.98
N TYR A 547 16.61 13.04 -8.58
CA TYR A 547 17.84 12.62 -7.91
C TYR A 547 19.02 13.39 -8.48
N TYR A 548 19.84 13.98 -7.61
CA TYR A 548 21.05 14.69 -7.96
C TYR A 548 22.22 14.10 -7.18
N GLY A 549 23.17 13.46 -7.88
CA GLY A 549 24.36 12.87 -7.24
C GLY A 549 25.52 13.86 -7.07
N THR A 550 26.69 13.34 -6.69
CA THR A 550 27.94 14.12 -6.60
C THR A 550 28.43 14.58 -7.98
N ASN A 551 28.25 13.76 -9.01
CA ASN A 551 28.59 14.08 -10.41
C ASN A 551 27.56 14.99 -11.10
N ARG A 552 26.76 15.76 -10.35
CA ARG A 552 25.71 16.65 -10.91
C ARG A 552 26.25 17.88 -11.65
N ALA A 553 27.56 18.12 -11.61
CA ALA A 553 28.20 19.14 -12.41
C ALA A 553 27.82 18.97 -13.90
N LEU A 554 27.55 20.10 -14.57
CA LEU A 554 27.17 20.12 -15.98
C LEU A 554 28.25 19.42 -16.82
N SER A 555 27.92 18.28 -17.43
CA SER A 555 28.85 17.58 -18.32
C SER A 555 28.78 18.17 -19.73
N THR A 556 29.92 18.50 -20.30
CA THR A 556 30.07 19.06 -21.67
C THR A 556 29.81 18.07 -22.80
N GLN A 557 29.40 16.82 -22.50
CA GLN A 557 29.06 15.84 -23.54
C GLN A 557 27.76 16.23 -24.25
N SER A 558 27.94 17.00 -25.30
CA SER A 558 26.99 17.28 -26.37
C SER A 558 26.72 16.01 -27.17
N GLY A 559 25.88 15.13 -26.62
CA GLY A 559 25.01 14.36 -27.50
C GLY A 559 24.25 15.37 -28.37
N LYS A 560 24.23 15.18 -29.70
CA LYS A 560 23.38 15.98 -30.59
C LYS A 560 21.93 15.75 -30.17
N VAL A 561 21.43 16.55 -29.24
CA VAL A 561 19.99 16.64 -28.98
C VAL A 561 19.42 17.33 -30.21
N SER A 562 18.58 16.64 -30.96
CA SER A 562 17.80 17.26 -32.03
C SER A 562 16.88 18.30 -31.39
N ILE A 563 17.27 19.57 -31.47
CA ILE A 563 16.47 20.69 -30.97
C ILE A 563 15.35 20.91 -32.01
N ASN A 564 14.12 20.53 -31.67
CA ASN A 564 12.92 20.90 -32.42
C ASN A 564 12.06 21.85 -31.58
N PRO A 565 12.20 23.18 -31.75
CA PRO A 565 11.47 24.16 -30.95
C PRO A 565 9.96 24.18 -31.18
N PHE A 566 9.47 23.48 -32.21
CA PHE A 566 8.06 23.46 -32.61
C PHE A 566 7.31 22.21 -32.13
N GLU A 567 8.01 21.26 -31.50
CA GLU A 567 7.41 20.08 -30.91
C GLU A 567 6.58 20.46 -29.67
N GLU A 568 5.38 19.86 -29.57
CA GLU A 568 4.49 20.07 -28.43
C GLU A 568 5.12 19.48 -27.16
N VAL A 569 5.05 20.23 -26.06
CA VAL A 569 5.70 19.85 -24.80
C VAL A 569 4.74 18.96 -23.99
N LEU A 570 5.13 17.71 -23.79
CA LEU A 570 4.36 16.77 -22.97
C LEU A 570 4.69 16.93 -21.49
N ARG A 571 3.70 16.73 -20.60
CA ARG A 571 3.89 16.74 -19.13
C ARG A 571 5.02 15.78 -18.70
N GLY A 572 5.11 14.63 -19.37
CA GLY A 572 6.11 13.58 -19.12
C GLY A 572 7.57 14.03 -19.29
N GLU A 573 7.87 15.04 -20.12
CA GLU A 573 9.22 15.60 -20.29
C GLU A 573 9.81 16.16 -18.98
N GLY A 574 8.97 16.44 -17.98
CA GLY A 574 9.41 16.78 -16.63
C GLY A 574 10.17 15.65 -15.92
N TYR A 575 9.93 14.40 -16.29
CA TYR A 575 10.60 13.22 -15.72
C TYR A 575 11.86 12.79 -16.48
N ASP A 576 12.23 13.50 -17.56
CA ASP A 576 13.45 13.21 -18.29
C ASP A 576 14.65 13.22 -17.35
N SER A 577 15.37 12.10 -17.33
CA SER A 577 16.54 11.89 -16.45
C SER A 577 16.26 12.20 -14.98
N ALA A 578 15.02 11.99 -14.49
CA ALA A 578 14.62 12.29 -13.10
C ALA A 578 15.42 11.51 -12.05
N LEU A 579 15.76 10.24 -12.33
CA LEU A 579 16.56 9.41 -11.43
C LEU A 579 18.01 9.21 -11.91
N ASP A 580 18.47 10.04 -12.85
CA ASP A 580 19.88 10.08 -13.22
C ASP A 580 20.63 11.03 -12.29
N ALA A 581 21.82 10.64 -11.85
CA ALA A 581 22.62 11.44 -10.93
C ALA A 581 23.09 12.79 -11.51
N LYS A 582 23.06 12.94 -12.85
CA LYS A 582 23.61 14.09 -13.58
C LYS A 582 22.53 15.05 -14.05
N ILE A 583 22.83 16.35 -14.02
CA ILE A 583 22.01 17.37 -14.70
C ILE A 583 22.37 17.38 -16.19
N ASN A 584 21.40 17.11 -17.05
CA ASN A 584 21.60 17.15 -18.49
C ASN A 584 21.42 18.57 -19.04
N TYR A 585 22.54 19.24 -19.34
CA TYR A 585 22.52 20.60 -19.85
C TYR A 585 21.82 20.74 -21.21
N GLY A 586 21.92 19.72 -22.07
CA GLY A 586 21.28 19.73 -23.39
C GLY A 586 19.75 19.82 -23.29
N ILE A 587 19.15 19.16 -22.30
CA ILE A 587 17.71 19.21 -22.02
C ILE A 587 17.31 20.62 -21.56
N LEU A 588 18.09 21.21 -20.64
CA LEU A 588 17.86 22.59 -20.20
C LEU A 588 17.89 23.57 -21.37
N LYS A 589 18.95 23.52 -22.18
CA LYS A 589 19.12 24.38 -23.36
C LYS A 589 17.98 24.23 -24.37
N ASN A 590 17.59 22.99 -24.69
CA ASN A 590 16.45 22.72 -25.58
C ASN A 590 15.14 23.32 -25.03
N TRP A 591 14.88 23.14 -23.73
CA TRP A 591 13.69 23.71 -23.10
C TRP A 591 13.69 25.24 -23.13
N PHE A 592 14.83 25.91 -22.86
CA PHE A 592 14.94 27.35 -23.02
C PHE A 592 14.68 27.83 -24.46
N SER A 593 15.12 27.07 -25.46
CA SER A 593 14.78 27.35 -26.86
C SER A 593 13.28 27.19 -27.14
N LYS A 594 12.62 26.16 -26.60
CA LYS A 594 11.16 25.96 -26.75
C LYS A 594 10.37 27.12 -26.13
N ILE A 595 10.69 27.54 -24.89
CA ILE A 595 9.98 28.66 -24.23
C ILE A 595 10.26 30.01 -24.90
N GLU A 596 11.39 30.20 -25.59
CA GLU A 596 11.64 31.39 -26.42
C GLU A 596 10.69 31.44 -27.62
N VAL A 597 10.51 30.31 -28.31
CA VAL A 597 9.57 30.22 -29.43
C VAL A 597 8.13 30.41 -28.97
N ASP A 598 7.75 29.80 -27.85
CA ASP A 598 6.41 29.97 -27.27
C ASP A 598 6.16 31.41 -26.81
N GLU A 599 7.17 32.08 -26.23
CA GLU A 599 7.08 33.50 -25.89
C GLU A 599 6.80 34.37 -27.12
N LEU A 600 7.47 34.11 -28.25
CA LEU A 600 7.22 34.84 -29.49
C LEU A 600 5.77 34.66 -29.98
N LYS A 601 5.26 33.42 -29.97
CA LYS A 601 3.86 33.14 -30.31
C LYS A 601 2.89 33.90 -29.40
N LEU A 602 3.09 33.83 -28.08
CA LEU A 602 2.26 34.54 -27.10
C LEU A 602 2.32 36.06 -27.25
N ARG A 603 3.47 36.63 -27.61
CA ARG A 603 3.64 38.07 -27.89
C ARG A 603 2.82 38.49 -29.11
N ASP A 604 2.83 37.69 -30.16
CA ASP A 604 2.08 37.94 -31.39
C ASP A 604 0.56 37.81 -31.15
N GLU A 605 0.13 36.73 -30.49
CA GLU A 605 -1.27 36.49 -30.12
C GLU A 605 -1.86 37.60 -29.23
N LYS A 606 -1.12 38.00 -28.19
CA LYS A 606 -1.55 39.03 -27.22
C LYS A 606 -1.21 40.46 -27.66
N LYS A 607 -0.59 40.64 -28.84
CA LYS A 607 -0.08 41.91 -29.35
C LYS A 607 0.75 42.71 -28.34
N ASN A 608 1.50 42.00 -27.49
CA ASN A 608 2.30 42.60 -26.42
C ASN A 608 3.77 42.20 -26.53
N HIS A 609 4.54 43.05 -27.20
CA HIS A 609 5.97 42.84 -27.46
C HIS A 609 6.85 42.80 -26.19
N LYS A 610 6.34 43.22 -25.02
CA LYS A 610 7.04 43.19 -23.73
C LYS A 610 6.67 41.98 -22.86
N LEU A 611 5.84 41.07 -23.37
CA LEU A 611 5.44 39.89 -22.62
C LEU A 611 6.64 38.94 -22.45
N THR A 612 6.96 38.60 -21.20
CA THR A 612 7.91 37.54 -20.86
C THR A 612 7.14 36.28 -20.47
N HIS A 613 7.61 35.13 -20.93
CA HIS A 613 7.00 33.83 -20.67
C HIS A 613 6.92 33.56 -19.15
N PRO A 614 5.80 33.02 -18.64
CA PRO A 614 5.63 32.72 -17.22
C PRO A 614 6.77 31.88 -16.62
N ALA A 615 7.20 30.83 -17.32
CA ALA A 615 8.33 29.99 -16.89
C ALA A 615 9.64 30.80 -16.69
N LYS A 616 9.99 31.71 -17.60
CA LYS A 616 11.22 32.53 -17.46
C LYS A 616 11.14 33.44 -16.24
N LYS A 617 9.99 34.09 -16.01
CA LYS A 617 9.76 34.90 -14.81
C LYS A 617 9.92 34.07 -13.53
N LEU A 618 9.40 32.84 -13.54
CA LEU A 618 9.50 31.92 -12.42
C LEU A 618 10.96 31.51 -12.16
N ILE A 619 11.70 31.15 -13.20
CA ILE A 619 13.13 30.82 -13.12
C ILE A 619 13.93 32.00 -12.58
N THR A 620 13.79 33.19 -13.18
CA THR A 620 14.52 34.39 -12.73
C THR A 620 14.24 34.68 -11.26
N LYS A 621 12.98 34.60 -10.83
CA LYS A 621 12.61 34.82 -9.43
C LYS A 621 13.23 33.78 -8.50
N ALA A 622 13.15 32.50 -8.86
CA ALA A 622 13.69 31.39 -8.07
C ALA A 622 15.22 31.44 -7.95
N VAL A 623 15.91 31.64 -9.08
CA VAL A 623 17.38 31.71 -9.12
C VAL A 623 17.88 32.93 -8.35
N LYS A 624 17.22 34.09 -8.50
CA LYS A 624 17.58 35.31 -7.75
C LYS A 624 17.39 35.17 -6.24
N GLN A 625 16.41 34.37 -5.81
CA GLN A 625 16.17 34.09 -4.39
C GLN A 625 17.29 33.25 -3.76
N ILE A 626 17.82 32.28 -4.49
CA ILE A 626 18.90 31.38 -4.02
C ILE A 626 20.28 32.01 -4.25
N VAL A 627 20.47 32.70 -5.37
CA VAL A 627 21.73 33.32 -5.78
C VAL A 627 21.53 34.83 -5.91
N ASP A 628 21.85 35.55 -4.83
CA ASP A 628 21.70 37.00 -4.70
C ASP A 628 22.44 37.83 -5.77
N ARG A 629 23.53 37.30 -6.33
CA ARG A 629 24.30 37.94 -7.42
C ARG A 629 23.64 37.84 -8.79
N VAL A 630 22.66 36.96 -8.98
CA VAL A 630 21.94 36.80 -10.26
C VAL A 630 20.78 37.78 -10.30
N ASN A 631 20.76 38.66 -11.30
CA ASN A 631 19.67 39.58 -11.51
C ASN A 631 18.60 39.04 -12.47
N ASP A 632 19.03 38.32 -13.50
CA ASP A 632 18.15 37.75 -14.53
C ASP A 632 18.74 36.48 -15.13
N VAL A 633 17.87 35.63 -15.70
CA VAL A 633 18.24 34.41 -16.43
C VAL A 633 17.56 34.47 -17.80
N THR A 634 18.36 34.51 -18.85
CA THR A 634 17.86 34.68 -20.23
C THR A 634 18.50 33.66 -21.17
N PHE A 635 17.99 33.60 -22.40
CA PHE A 635 18.56 32.76 -23.45
C PHE A 635 19.19 33.66 -24.52
N ASP A 636 20.49 33.54 -24.73
CA ASP A 636 21.17 34.28 -25.78
C ASP A 636 21.02 33.56 -27.12
N LYS A 637 20.37 34.25 -28.07
CA LYS A 637 20.11 33.71 -29.42
C LYS A 637 21.38 33.60 -30.26
N GLY A 638 22.40 34.40 -29.96
CA GLY A 638 23.67 34.39 -30.69
C GLY A 638 24.53 33.17 -30.37
N SER A 639 24.76 32.92 -29.08
CA SER A 639 25.47 31.72 -28.59
C SER A 639 24.57 30.48 -28.50
N ASN A 640 23.25 30.64 -28.68
CA ASN A 640 22.22 29.63 -28.47
C ASN A 640 22.31 29.04 -27.05
N ASP A 641 22.57 29.85 -26.03
CA ASP A 641 22.95 29.35 -24.70
C ASP A 641 22.20 30.05 -23.56
N VAL A 642 22.09 29.37 -22.42
CA VAL A 642 21.50 29.96 -21.22
C VAL A 642 22.53 30.89 -20.56
N VAL A 643 22.15 32.15 -20.40
CA VAL A 643 23.02 33.18 -19.81
C VAL A 643 22.38 33.79 -18.58
N VAL A 644 23.21 34.10 -17.59
CA VAL A 644 22.81 34.81 -16.37
C VAL A 644 23.34 36.23 -16.39
N VAL A 645 22.47 37.18 -16.03
CA VAL A 645 22.88 38.56 -15.79
C VAL A 645 23.44 38.63 -14.37
N TRP A 646 24.75 38.66 -14.29
CA TRP A 646 25.54 38.54 -13.07
C TRP A 646 26.00 39.92 -12.56
N LYS A 647 25.82 40.16 -11.27
CA LYS A 647 26.33 41.35 -10.58
C LYS A 647 27.76 41.10 -10.08
N ASN A 648 28.74 41.76 -10.69
CA ASN A 648 30.14 41.65 -10.29
C ASN A 648 30.45 42.47 -9.02
N GLU A 649 31.70 42.37 -8.52
CA GLU A 649 32.16 43.05 -7.30
C GLU A 649 32.12 44.59 -7.40
N GLN A 650 32.18 45.12 -8.61
CA GLN A 650 32.05 46.56 -8.90
C GLN A 650 30.59 47.00 -9.05
N ASN A 651 29.62 46.14 -8.69
CA ASN A 651 28.18 46.34 -8.86
C ASN A 651 27.73 46.55 -10.33
N LYS A 652 28.54 46.15 -11.31
CA LYS A 652 28.17 46.17 -12.73
C LYS A 652 27.53 44.84 -13.13
N PHE A 653 26.57 44.92 -14.04
CA PHE A 653 25.92 43.73 -14.61
C PHE A 653 26.69 43.26 -15.85
N ILE A 654 27.07 41.99 -15.85
CA ILE A 654 27.70 41.30 -16.97
C ILE A 654 26.89 40.05 -17.31
N SER A 655 26.85 39.68 -18.59
CA SER A 655 26.21 38.43 -19.00
C SER A 655 27.24 37.31 -19.04
N LEU A 656 26.97 36.22 -18.33
CA LEU A 656 27.83 35.03 -18.28
C LEU A 656 27.02 33.80 -18.68
N SER A 657 27.60 32.91 -19.49
CA SER A 657 27.03 31.57 -19.66
C SER A 657 27.16 30.75 -18.37
N LEU A 658 26.38 29.68 -18.22
CA LEU A 658 26.51 28.82 -17.03
C LEU A 658 27.92 28.22 -16.89
N GLU A 659 28.60 27.94 -17.99
CA GLU A 659 29.97 27.40 -17.98
C GLU A 659 31.00 28.38 -17.42
N GLN A 660 30.76 29.69 -17.58
CA GLN A 660 31.65 30.76 -17.11
C GLN A 660 31.47 31.06 -15.61
N LEU A 661 30.44 30.51 -14.96
CA LEU A 661 30.26 30.62 -13.53
C LEU A 661 31.24 29.70 -12.79
N SER A 662 31.74 30.15 -11.64
CA SER A 662 32.47 29.27 -10.72
C SER A 662 31.60 28.09 -10.30
N GLU A 663 32.23 26.94 -10.08
CA GLU A 663 31.56 25.64 -9.92
C GLU A 663 30.41 25.61 -8.90
N GLY A 664 30.58 26.19 -7.72
CA GLY A 664 29.52 26.26 -6.70
C GLY A 664 28.29 27.03 -7.17
N TYR A 665 28.48 28.20 -7.78
CA TYR A 665 27.39 29.02 -8.32
C TYR A 665 26.73 28.32 -9.51
N ARG A 666 27.52 27.74 -10.41
CA ARG A 666 27.05 27.00 -11.57
C ARG A 666 26.13 25.85 -11.15
N ASN A 667 26.53 25.05 -10.17
CA ASN A 667 25.75 23.91 -9.68
C ASN A 667 24.43 24.35 -9.05
N MET A 668 24.43 25.42 -8.24
CA MET A 668 23.19 25.93 -7.62
C MET A 668 22.21 26.52 -8.63
N VAL A 669 22.72 27.31 -9.59
CA VAL A 669 21.88 27.87 -10.65
C VAL A 669 21.30 26.74 -11.50
N ALA A 670 22.11 25.78 -11.93
CA ALA A 670 21.64 24.65 -12.73
C ALA A 670 20.61 23.78 -12.00
N LEU A 671 20.86 23.44 -10.73
CA LEU A 671 19.94 22.69 -9.88
C LEU A 671 18.60 23.41 -9.74
N THR A 672 18.63 24.71 -9.45
CA THR A 672 17.43 25.53 -9.29
C THR A 672 16.63 25.60 -10.58
N ILE A 673 17.31 25.86 -11.71
CA ILE A 673 16.68 25.90 -13.04
C ILE A 673 16.02 24.55 -13.35
N ASP A 674 16.71 23.43 -13.13
CA ASP A 674 16.16 22.11 -13.44
C ASP A 674 14.96 21.77 -12.55
N LEU A 675 15.01 22.05 -11.25
CA LEU A 675 13.85 21.85 -10.36
C LEU A 675 12.64 22.70 -10.78
N VAL A 676 12.85 23.98 -11.09
CA VAL A 676 11.79 24.87 -11.57
C VAL A 676 11.23 24.38 -12.91
N ARG A 677 12.10 23.94 -13.82
CA ARG A 677 11.71 23.34 -15.10
C ARG A 677 10.78 22.14 -14.87
N ARG A 678 11.20 21.18 -14.06
CA ARG A 678 10.42 19.97 -13.78
C ARG A 678 9.06 20.33 -13.16
N ALA A 679 9.06 21.21 -12.15
CA ALA A 679 7.82 21.67 -11.50
C ALA A 679 6.83 22.29 -12.49
N TYR A 680 7.33 23.12 -13.41
CA TYR A 680 6.53 23.76 -14.45
C TYR A 680 6.02 22.77 -15.50
N LEU A 681 6.88 21.90 -16.02
CA LEU A 681 6.54 20.94 -17.07
C LEU A 681 5.53 19.88 -16.61
N LEU A 682 5.70 19.37 -15.38
CA LEU A 682 4.83 18.33 -14.84
C LEU A 682 3.39 18.84 -14.65
N ASN A 683 3.20 20.14 -14.41
CA ASN A 683 1.92 20.74 -14.07
C ASN A 683 1.77 22.16 -14.66
N PRO A 684 1.66 22.29 -16.00
CA PRO A 684 1.71 23.59 -16.69
C PRO A 684 0.55 24.52 -16.33
N ASP A 685 -0.64 23.97 -16.06
CA ASP A 685 -1.85 24.74 -15.76
C ASP A 685 -1.97 25.15 -14.28
N MET A 686 -1.01 24.75 -13.43
CA MET A 686 -1.07 25.06 -12.00
C MET A 686 -0.73 26.54 -11.75
N PRO A 687 -1.56 27.29 -10.98
CA PRO A 687 -1.28 28.70 -10.68
C PRO A 687 0.03 28.95 -9.93
N LYS A 688 0.48 27.97 -9.12
CA LYS A 688 1.72 28.03 -8.33
C LYS A 688 2.57 26.78 -8.54
N PRO A 689 3.32 26.67 -9.66
CA PRO A 689 4.06 25.45 -10.00
C PRO A 689 5.05 24.99 -8.93
N LEU A 690 5.65 25.92 -8.17
CA LEU A 690 6.61 25.59 -7.10
C LEU A 690 5.96 25.00 -5.83
N SER A 691 4.63 25.02 -5.71
CA SER A 691 3.89 24.32 -4.65
C SER A 691 3.63 22.84 -4.98
N VAL A 692 4.35 22.29 -5.97
CA VAL A 692 4.28 20.89 -6.35
C VAL A 692 4.68 19.95 -5.21
N PHE A 693 3.94 18.85 -5.03
CA PHE A 693 4.35 17.79 -4.10
C PHE A 693 5.35 16.85 -4.78
N GLY A 694 6.25 16.25 -4.01
CA GLY A 694 7.30 15.44 -4.62
C GLY A 694 8.37 14.95 -3.64
N VAL A 695 9.35 14.23 -4.17
CA VAL A 695 10.53 13.75 -3.45
C VAL A 695 11.78 14.12 -4.24
N VAL A 696 12.66 14.90 -3.63
CA VAL A 696 13.94 15.32 -4.22
C VAL A 696 15.09 14.79 -3.39
N LEU A 697 15.97 14.05 -4.05
CA LEU A 697 17.14 13.41 -3.46
C LEU A 697 18.40 14.18 -3.89
N ILE A 698 19.22 14.66 -2.94
CA ILE A 698 20.44 15.43 -3.27
C ILE A 698 21.63 14.89 -2.47
N ASP A 699 22.61 14.31 -3.17
CA ASP A 699 23.85 13.86 -2.56
C ASP A 699 24.81 15.04 -2.38
N GLU A 700 25.47 15.16 -1.23
CA GLU A 700 26.43 16.21 -0.87
C GLU A 700 25.92 17.61 -1.25
N ILE A 701 24.84 18.07 -0.61
CA ILE A 701 24.20 19.36 -0.95
C ILE A 701 25.18 20.54 -0.97
N GLU A 702 26.22 20.48 -0.13
CA GLU A 702 27.28 21.48 0.01
C GLU A 702 28.36 21.48 -1.08
N LEU A 703 28.37 20.50 -1.99
CA LEU A 703 29.47 20.28 -2.92
C LEU A 703 29.84 21.57 -3.69
N HIS A 704 31.07 22.04 -3.52
CA HIS A 704 31.64 23.30 -4.04
C HIS A 704 30.95 24.61 -3.60
N LEU A 705 30.07 24.58 -2.60
CA LEU A 705 29.43 25.78 -2.05
C LEU A 705 30.33 26.50 -1.06
N HIS A 706 30.30 27.84 -1.11
CA HIS A 706 30.94 28.67 -0.09
C HIS A 706 30.27 28.46 1.29
N PRO A 707 31.01 28.44 2.43
CA PRO A 707 30.45 28.16 3.76
C PRO A 707 29.23 29.00 4.15
N ARG A 708 29.22 30.29 3.78
CA ARG A 708 28.07 31.19 4.00
C ARG A 708 26.77 30.69 3.34
N TRP A 709 26.88 30.02 2.20
CA TRP A 709 25.74 29.46 1.49
C TRP A 709 25.33 28.10 2.00
N GLN A 710 26.28 27.30 2.49
CA GLN A 710 25.99 26.03 3.15
C GLN A 710 25.01 26.21 4.32
N GLN A 711 25.08 27.34 5.03
CA GLN A 711 24.14 27.66 6.12
C GLN A 711 22.71 28.02 5.63
N LYS A 712 22.54 28.43 4.36
CA LYS A 712 21.27 28.94 3.84
C LYS A 712 20.56 27.98 2.88
N VAL A 713 21.31 27.16 2.16
CA VAL A 713 20.84 26.40 1.00
C VAL A 713 19.59 25.57 1.29
N LEU A 714 19.54 24.85 2.41
CA LEU A 714 18.37 24.02 2.75
C LEU A 714 17.15 24.88 3.07
N SER A 715 17.31 25.93 3.88
CA SER A 715 16.21 26.83 4.22
C SER A 715 15.62 27.54 3.00
N GLU A 716 16.47 27.92 2.04
CA GLU A 716 16.06 28.58 0.80
C GLU A 716 15.35 27.59 -0.14
N LEU A 717 15.87 26.37 -0.30
CA LEU A 717 15.23 25.32 -1.11
C LEU A 717 13.88 24.88 -0.53
N THR A 718 13.80 24.60 0.77
CA THR A 718 12.54 24.21 1.42
C THR A 718 11.53 25.35 1.43
N GLY A 719 11.99 26.61 1.51
CA GLY A 719 11.13 27.79 1.40
C GLY A 719 10.60 28.02 -0.01
N LEU A 720 11.41 27.70 -1.04
CA LEU A 720 11.02 27.82 -2.44
C LEU A 720 10.04 26.71 -2.86
N PHE A 721 10.23 25.48 -2.34
CA PHE A 721 9.42 24.30 -2.63
C PHE A 721 8.80 23.70 -1.35
N PRO A 722 7.72 24.31 -0.83
CA PRO A 722 7.18 23.97 0.50
C PRO A 722 6.60 22.56 0.61
N ASN A 723 6.14 21.97 -0.50
CA ASN A 723 5.45 20.67 -0.52
C ASN A 723 6.36 19.51 -0.96
N ILE A 724 7.63 19.78 -1.29
CA ILE A 724 8.61 18.76 -1.66
C ILE A 724 9.26 18.20 -0.40
N GLN A 725 9.37 16.87 -0.35
CA GLN A 725 10.21 16.18 0.62
C GLN A 725 11.65 16.13 0.10
N PHE A 726 12.57 16.79 0.79
CA PHE A 726 14.00 16.73 0.49
C PHE A 726 14.67 15.65 1.33
N VAL A 727 15.41 14.76 0.68
CA VAL A 727 16.32 13.81 1.35
C VAL A 727 17.72 14.10 0.85
N VAL A 728 18.55 14.67 1.71
CA VAL A 728 19.88 15.16 1.34
C VAL A 728 20.95 14.47 2.16
N THR A 729 22.15 14.39 1.63
CA THR A 729 23.33 13.99 2.42
C THR A 729 24.26 15.20 2.56
N THR A 730 25.01 15.24 3.65
CA THR A 730 26.02 16.28 3.88
C THR A 730 27.14 15.79 4.78
N HIS A 731 28.32 16.36 4.58
CA HIS A 731 29.47 16.32 5.48
C HIS A 731 29.77 17.68 6.11
N SER A 732 29.03 18.72 5.73
CA SER A 732 29.28 20.09 6.19
C SER A 732 28.68 20.35 7.57
N PRO A 733 29.51 20.70 8.57
CA PRO A 733 29.01 21.21 9.85
C PRO A 733 28.13 22.46 9.65
N GLN A 734 28.48 23.31 8.68
CA GLN A 734 27.76 24.56 8.42
C GLN A 734 26.32 24.32 7.97
N VAL A 735 26.07 23.29 7.14
CA VAL A 735 24.70 22.88 6.78
C VAL A 735 23.94 22.43 8.03
N LEU A 736 24.57 21.60 8.86
CA LEU A 736 23.92 21.02 10.04
C LEU A 736 23.57 22.06 11.12
N THR A 737 24.30 23.17 11.23
CA THR A 737 23.98 24.25 12.19
C THR A 737 22.60 24.90 11.96
N THR A 738 22.00 24.76 10.78
CA THR A 738 20.72 25.41 10.44
C THR A 738 19.56 24.42 10.30
N VAL A 739 19.77 23.16 10.70
CA VAL A 739 18.79 22.08 10.58
C VAL A 739 18.37 21.63 11.98
N LYS A 740 17.06 21.37 12.16
CA LYS A 740 16.53 20.81 13.41
C LYS A 740 16.94 19.35 13.57
N GLY A 741 17.21 18.91 14.80
CA GLY A 741 17.63 17.54 15.11
C GLY A 741 16.67 16.44 14.60
N GLU A 742 15.36 16.71 14.61
CA GLU A 742 14.33 15.79 14.09
C GLU A 742 14.45 15.51 12.58
N CYS A 743 15.13 16.39 11.84
CA CYS A 743 15.42 16.23 10.41
C CYS A 743 16.74 15.51 10.15
N ILE A 744 17.60 15.33 11.16
CA ILE A 744 18.95 14.78 10.99
C ILE A 744 18.93 13.28 11.28
N ARG A 745 19.55 12.49 10.41
CA ARG A 745 19.73 11.03 10.57
C ARG A 745 21.20 10.68 10.49
N VAL A 746 21.75 10.18 11.59
CA VAL A 746 23.15 9.71 11.65
C VAL A 746 23.19 8.23 11.29
N VAL A 747 24.06 7.90 10.34
CA VAL A 747 24.27 6.57 9.80
C VAL A 747 25.66 6.10 10.18
N SER A 748 25.74 4.90 10.76
CA SER A 748 26.97 4.22 11.15
C SER A 748 26.95 2.80 10.61
N SER A 749 28.12 2.28 10.23
CA SER A 749 28.29 0.87 9.83
C SER A 749 27.98 -0.13 10.95
N SER A 750 28.01 0.34 12.21
CA SER A 750 27.76 -0.50 13.40
C SER A 750 26.29 -0.62 13.77
N SER A 751 25.43 0.30 13.29
CA SER A 751 24.01 0.34 13.64
C SER A 751 23.14 -0.14 12.48
N ARG A 752 22.10 -0.91 12.80
CA ARG A 752 21.07 -1.33 11.84
C ARG A 752 19.99 -0.28 11.63
N VAL A 753 19.95 0.78 12.44
CA VAL A 753 18.93 1.82 12.35
C VAL A 753 19.60 3.20 12.38
N ALA A 754 19.19 4.08 11.48
CA ALA A 754 19.66 5.47 11.51
C ALA A 754 19.13 6.19 12.77
N GLU A 755 20.03 6.86 13.49
CA GLU A 755 19.70 7.53 14.75
C GLU A 755 19.28 8.98 14.51
N ALA A 756 18.23 9.41 15.19
CA ALA A 756 17.87 10.83 15.25
C ALA A 756 18.71 11.52 16.34
N VAL A 757 19.13 12.76 16.08
CA VAL A 757 19.97 13.52 17.00
C VAL A 757 19.21 14.64 17.70
N THR A 758 19.68 15.04 18.87
CA THR A 758 19.24 16.28 19.50
C THR A 758 19.70 17.49 18.69
N SER A 759 18.85 18.50 18.58
CA SER A 759 19.03 19.63 17.67
C SER A 759 20.28 20.47 17.97
N PRO A 760 21.22 20.63 17.02
CA PRO A 760 22.28 21.64 17.09
C PRO A 760 21.84 22.98 16.48
N TYR A 761 20.54 23.18 16.24
CA TYR A 761 20.02 24.34 15.50
C TYR A 761 20.47 25.67 16.12
N GLY A 762 21.16 26.49 15.32
CA GLY A 762 21.79 27.75 15.76
C GLY A 762 23.07 27.57 16.59
N GLY A 763 23.58 26.35 16.73
CA GLY A 763 24.76 26.02 17.52
C GLY A 763 26.08 26.31 16.82
N GLU A 764 27.17 26.28 17.59
CA GLU A 764 28.52 26.45 17.07
C GLU A 764 28.97 25.25 16.22
N ASN A 765 29.77 25.51 15.18
CA ASN A 765 30.34 24.46 14.32
C ASN A 765 31.15 23.43 15.12
N SER A 766 31.88 23.86 16.15
CA SER A 766 32.65 23.00 17.06
C SER A 766 31.77 21.94 17.71
N ARG A 767 30.61 22.35 18.24
CA ARG A 767 29.64 21.47 18.87
C ARG A 767 29.05 20.47 17.88
N VAL A 768 28.72 20.91 16.67
CA VAL A 768 28.21 20.03 15.60
C VAL A 768 29.24 18.98 15.21
N MET A 769 30.50 19.38 15.02
CA MET A 769 31.58 18.44 14.69
C MET A 769 31.73 17.37 15.75
N GLN A 770 31.69 17.75 17.03
CA GLN A 770 31.85 16.81 18.14
C GLN A 770 30.63 15.90 18.34
N GLN A 771 29.40 16.46 18.31
CA GLN A 771 28.18 15.75 18.68
C GLN A 771 27.59 14.90 17.55
N ILE A 772 27.75 15.32 16.29
CA ILE A 772 27.10 14.69 15.14
C ILE A 772 28.11 14.00 14.23
N LEU A 773 29.24 14.66 13.95
CA LEU A 773 30.26 14.09 13.07
C LEU A 773 31.31 13.26 13.82
N HIS A 774 31.28 13.28 15.16
CA HIS A 774 32.26 12.61 16.03
C HIS A 774 33.72 13.01 15.73
N VAL A 775 33.94 14.25 15.29
CA VAL A 775 35.26 14.82 14.97
C VAL A 775 35.67 15.82 16.04
N ASN A 776 36.92 15.72 16.51
CA ASN A 776 37.49 16.72 17.41
C ASN A 776 37.62 18.08 16.68
N PRO A 777 37.00 19.16 17.19
CA PRO A 777 37.08 20.47 16.53
C PRO A 777 38.50 21.01 16.42
N ARG A 778 39.38 20.62 17.33
CA ARG A 778 40.80 20.98 17.30
C ARG A 778 41.58 19.81 16.69
N PRO A 779 42.27 20.01 15.56
CA PRO A 779 43.02 18.93 14.92
C PRO A 779 44.19 18.49 15.79
N GLU A 780 44.57 17.22 15.67
CA GLU A 780 45.74 16.66 16.36
C GLU A 780 47.02 17.13 15.64
N THR A 781 47.74 18.01 16.32
CA THR A 781 49.01 18.59 15.87
C THR A 781 49.95 18.71 17.06
N GLU A 782 51.25 18.90 16.81
CA GLU A 782 52.24 19.14 17.85
C GLU A 782 51.82 20.30 18.80
N VAL A 783 51.25 21.36 18.23
CA VAL A 783 50.72 22.50 19.00
C VAL A 783 49.57 22.06 19.91
N SER A 784 48.63 21.26 19.39
CA SER A 784 47.48 20.76 20.16
C SER A 784 47.90 19.80 21.28
N GLU A 785 48.92 18.97 21.08
CA GLU A 785 49.49 18.09 22.11
C GLU A 785 50.19 18.89 23.22
N LYS A 786 51.09 19.81 22.83
CA LYS A 786 51.78 20.70 23.78
C LYS A 786 50.80 21.59 24.55
N LEU A 787 49.70 22.04 23.93
CA LEU A 787 48.64 22.76 24.65
C LEU A 787 47.93 21.88 25.66
N LYS A 788 47.59 20.63 25.34
CA LYS A 788 47.00 19.70 26.31
C LYS A 788 47.93 19.51 27.52
N GLU A 789 49.22 19.31 27.27
CA GLU A 789 50.23 19.18 28.33
C GLU A 789 50.37 20.46 29.16
N TYR A 790 50.39 21.63 28.50
CA TYR A 790 50.46 22.93 29.16
C TYR A 790 49.25 23.19 30.06
N PHE A 791 48.02 22.97 29.56
CA PHE A 791 46.81 23.12 30.37
C PHE A 791 46.74 22.10 31.51
N PHE A 792 47.22 20.88 31.31
CA PHE A 792 47.33 19.88 32.38
C PHE A 792 48.26 20.34 33.51
N LEU A 793 49.40 20.97 33.20
CA LEU A 793 50.29 21.57 34.21
C LEU A 793 49.61 22.72 34.98
N ILE A 794 48.78 23.52 34.29
CA ILE A 794 48.02 24.60 34.93
C ILE A 794 46.97 24.06 35.89
N GLU A 795 46.24 23.01 35.51
CA GLU A 795 45.24 22.33 36.36
C GLU A 795 45.88 21.72 37.62
N LEU A 796 47.10 21.19 37.51
CA LEU A 796 47.89 20.71 38.64
C LEU A 796 48.45 21.85 39.53
N GLY A 797 48.20 23.11 39.18
CA GLY A 797 48.68 24.28 39.91
C GLY A 797 50.17 24.57 39.72
N LYS A 798 50.78 24.00 38.67
CA LYS A 798 52.21 24.09 38.29
C LYS A 798 52.45 25.04 37.10
N GLY A 799 51.49 25.91 36.78
CA GLY A 799 51.57 26.82 35.64
C GLY A 799 52.73 27.82 35.66
N GLU A 800 53.42 27.98 36.79
CA GLU A 800 54.60 28.84 36.95
C GLU A 800 55.92 28.06 37.11
N GLU A 801 55.89 26.73 37.05
CA GLU A 801 57.11 25.92 37.08
C GLU A 801 57.88 26.03 35.75
N GLU A 802 59.20 25.81 35.79
CA GLU A 802 60.05 25.90 34.59
C GLU A 802 59.51 25.09 33.40
N ALA A 803 58.92 23.92 33.66
CA ALA A 803 58.35 23.07 32.62
C ALA A 803 57.19 23.75 31.88
N ALA A 804 56.29 24.42 32.61
CA ALA A 804 55.16 25.16 32.03
C ALA A 804 55.64 26.42 31.28
N ILE A 805 56.63 27.13 31.81
CA ILE A 805 57.22 28.31 31.17
C ILE A 805 57.89 27.93 29.85
N ARG A 806 58.68 26.85 29.82
CA ARG A 806 59.32 26.33 28.59
C ARG A 806 58.27 25.93 27.55
N LEU A 807 57.24 25.19 27.95
CA LEU A 807 56.13 24.80 27.07
C LEU A 807 55.43 26.03 26.48
N ARG A 808 55.21 27.08 27.28
CA ARG A 808 54.60 28.34 26.83
C ARG A 808 55.48 29.09 25.84
N GLU A 809 56.79 29.18 26.07
CA GLU A 809 57.74 29.81 25.15
C GLU A 809 57.81 29.05 23.81
N GLU A 810 57.85 27.73 23.88
CA GLU A 810 57.87 26.86 22.71
C GLU A 810 56.56 26.98 21.90
N LEU A 811 55.41 26.96 22.57
CA LEU A 811 54.10 27.20 21.95
C LEU A 811 54.04 28.59 21.31
N SER A 812 54.55 29.63 21.97
CA SER A 812 54.59 30.99 21.42
C SER A 812 55.46 31.08 20.17
N LEU A 813 56.58 30.34 20.12
CA LEU A 813 57.44 30.25 18.94
C LEU A 813 56.74 29.52 17.80
N LEU A 814 56.12 28.37 18.08
CA LEU A 814 55.44 27.54 17.09
C LEU A 814 54.22 28.23 16.46
N THR A 815 53.48 29.02 17.23
CA THR A 815 52.25 29.70 16.75
C THR A 815 52.47 31.18 16.39
N GLY A 816 53.72 31.67 16.42
CA GLY A 816 54.03 33.09 16.25
C GLY A 816 53.32 34.01 17.25
N GLY A 817 53.00 33.49 18.44
CA GLY A 817 52.27 34.22 19.49
C GLY A 817 50.78 34.48 19.24
N THR A 818 50.18 33.89 18.20
CA THR A 818 48.78 34.16 17.82
C THR A 818 47.74 33.20 18.43
N GLU A 819 48.17 32.21 19.22
CA GLU A 819 47.28 31.20 19.81
C GLU A 819 46.41 31.79 20.94
N PRO A 820 45.07 31.86 20.78
CA PRO A 820 44.19 32.45 21.78
C PRO A 820 44.19 31.70 23.11
N MET A 821 44.35 30.37 23.10
CA MET A 821 44.35 29.57 24.33
C MET A 821 45.54 29.88 25.24
N LEU A 822 46.64 30.44 24.74
CA LEU A 822 47.74 30.90 25.59
C LEU A 822 47.34 32.08 26.46
N VAL A 823 46.47 32.97 25.96
CA VAL A 823 45.93 34.11 26.72
C VAL A 823 44.95 33.61 27.79
N GLU A 824 44.12 32.62 27.46
CA GLU A 824 43.23 31.97 28.43
C GLU A 824 44.01 31.27 29.54
N ALA A 825 45.09 30.58 29.19
CA ALA A 825 46.01 29.97 30.14
C ALA A 825 46.62 30.99 31.10
N ASP A 826 47.09 32.14 30.60
CA ASP A 826 47.65 33.22 31.43
C ASP A 826 46.60 33.77 32.43
N LEU A 827 45.33 33.89 32.00
CA LEU A 827 44.22 34.27 32.88
C LEU A 827 43.90 33.18 33.90
N ALA A 828 43.95 31.91 33.52
CA ALA A 828 43.71 30.78 34.42
C ALA A 828 44.77 30.71 35.53
N ILE A 829 46.06 30.88 35.19
CA ILE A 829 47.17 30.94 36.16
C ILE A 829 46.95 32.10 37.15
N LYS A 830 46.64 33.30 36.64
CA LYS A 830 46.31 34.47 37.50
C LYS A 830 45.14 34.18 38.44
N ARG A 831 44.10 33.49 37.95
CA ARG A 831 42.92 33.13 38.76
C ARG A 831 43.27 32.12 39.86
N VAL A 832 44.08 31.12 39.54
CA VAL A 832 44.59 30.13 40.52
C VAL A 832 45.42 30.83 41.60
N ASN A 833 46.30 31.74 41.21
CA ASN A 833 47.12 32.52 42.17
C ASN A 833 46.27 33.42 43.06
N TRP A 834 45.28 34.09 42.48
CA TRP A 834 44.32 34.89 43.26
C TRP A 834 43.55 34.01 44.25
N MET A 835 43.08 32.83 43.86
CA MET A 835 42.42 31.88 44.78
C MET A 835 43.36 31.35 45.87
N LYS A 836 44.64 31.08 45.56
CA LYS A 836 45.66 30.70 46.56
C LYS A 836 45.92 31.83 47.56
N SER A 837 45.96 33.08 47.11
CA SER A 837 46.15 34.27 47.97
C SER A 837 44.97 34.53 48.92
N ARG A 838 43.75 34.10 48.55
CA ARG A 838 42.55 34.20 49.38
C ARG A 838 42.38 33.06 50.39
N LYS A 839 42.98 31.90 50.15
CA LYS A 839 43.02 30.77 51.11
C LYS A 839 44.12 30.91 52.16
N SER A 840 45.06 31.83 51.96
CA SER A 840 46.19 32.12 52.85
C SER A 840 45.99 33.38 53.70
N GLN A 841 44.84 34.06 53.53
CA GLN A 841 44.23 34.99 54.48
C GLN A 841 43.16 34.25 55.27
#